data_AF-A0A369KS03-F1
#
_entry.id   AF-A0A369KS03-F1
#
_cell.length_a   1.000
_cell.length_b   1.000
_cell.length_c   1.000
_cell.angle_alpha   90.00
_cell.angle_beta   90.00
_cell.angle_gamma   90.00
#
_symmetry.space_group_name_H-M   'P 1'
#
loop_
_entity.id
_entity.type
_entity.pdbx_description
1 polymer ?
#
loop_
_entity_poly.entity_id
_entity_poly.type
_entity_poly.pdbx_seq_one_letter_code
_entity_poly.pdbx_strand_id
1 'polypeptide(L)'
;MTDRDVQSQRRDARFDESPLGGGMCPLLLDVALFPVRYAIDEAPGQAGEPAPHPLASPWQGPNYPELQTRSYTLRQLRDGWVYVWVEEEGEQRIDEHRVEGATFGGQPHLTYSTQARLALAYSPVQWTERIQAYMLADAQARQRVMRSVDLLAALTGTAQPGGAFPANVGPITQLAEHVADVTPNGAVDGFTSTTVSTAEREESEGEESDDGLYEVLSVKPEITQDSVLAQVKCHDEALFVALDDDLGIVNDLIMALLGREAELEAFLDENGHKLETALVTQALCGPDDSDLPEAVRNDPEMSRQAQRLLQQRLEAQEAQALSTAINRGSPFGRAGSPLQRQHEERIAAIDSNLAAMGIEPPSRDERDAWRSKRRWRGDVDYAGVVKFINTEQPRLERLQAHAKANLEDVIVWLERLPTDGESLCFDLCDEEQSQTLLEFAALVSEALGATEQGRQWLTDTFRERDSLIGTGLFNFSPALAAALDSIAQQWLEGGADGAGGLGVMPSDVAGFAGNVDAVLSLEHVQQSALFLALAQPVQDTFSTLQKVAAGAGRQVWEALAYQALPAAGAGAQVAAQQTARGASIALLAAFVHPDNQGTFLQRNDGAMAQQRHWRAGMLRLSIQIKAQQLLLRAPMSPGRRAEVLRTLGSLENDHQALALQEPKRFTAGPAQGAAAPLATLGFDELREQHRLRMQRGAGSVVAARQRMAQWMESRGIGGLPLLIAALNLVNVADSIRNAQRDGVDQADLSKIASQASYASAAVMALWVIPYWQQHANQMVSLRGTTRKITGAGISRWQAAGQASTARILAKLSNRVAGMAAFAAIGAGVESW
;
A
#
# COMPACT_ATOMS: atom_id res chain seq x y z
N MET A 1 -35.95 18.73 26.77
CA MET A 1 -37.06 18.08 26.05
C MET A 1 -37.16 16.57 26.39
N THR A 2 -36.75 16.13 27.58
CA THR A 2 -35.93 14.89 27.62
C THR A 2 -36.44 13.71 28.47
N ASP A 3 -37.61 13.77 29.11
CA ASP A 3 -38.09 12.64 29.94
C ASP A 3 -39.44 12.05 29.47
N ARG A 4 -40.34 12.89 28.92
CA ARG A 4 -41.63 12.41 28.38
C ARG A 4 -41.49 11.61 27.09
N ASP A 5 -40.60 12.02 26.19
CA ASP A 5 -40.44 11.38 24.88
C ASP A 5 -39.78 10.00 25.01
N VAL A 6 -38.80 9.86 25.91
CA VAL A 6 -38.19 8.55 26.24
C VAL A 6 -39.20 7.64 26.96
N GLN A 7 -40.04 8.19 27.84
CA GLN A 7 -41.11 7.43 28.48
C GLN A 7 -42.21 6.99 27.50
N SER A 8 -42.57 7.82 26.51
CA SER A 8 -43.50 7.41 25.45
C SER A 8 -42.90 6.37 24.53
N GLN A 9 -41.63 6.51 24.11
CA GLN A 9 -40.93 5.50 23.31
C GLN A 9 -40.88 4.15 24.04
N ARG A 10 -40.51 4.15 25.33
CA ARG A 10 -40.54 2.93 26.16
C ARG A 10 -41.92 2.30 26.30
N ARG A 11 -42.98 3.10 26.33
CA ARG A 11 -44.35 2.60 26.37
C ARG A 11 -44.69 1.96 25.03
N ASP A 12 -44.47 2.67 23.95
CA ASP A 12 -44.89 2.25 22.60
C ASP A 12 -44.05 1.05 22.12
N ALA A 13 -42.77 0.96 22.52
CA ALA A 13 -41.93 -0.23 22.31
C ALA A 13 -42.37 -1.48 23.09
N ARG A 14 -43.20 -1.34 24.14
CA ARG A 14 -43.71 -2.47 24.95
C ARG A 14 -45.05 -3.01 24.49
N PHE A 15 -45.80 -2.24 23.70
CA PHE A 15 -47.15 -2.58 23.28
C PHE A 15 -47.21 -2.69 21.76
N ASP A 16 -47.36 -3.91 21.28
CA ASP A 16 -47.59 -4.18 19.87
C ASP A 16 -49.05 -3.88 19.51
N GLU A 17 -49.32 -3.30 18.34
CA GLU A 17 -50.68 -3.24 17.80
C GLU A 17 -51.03 -4.62 17.24
N SER A 18 -51.17 -5.62 18.12
CA SER A 18 -51.60 -6.95 17.70
C SER A 18 -52.92 -6.83 16.93
N PRO A 19 -53.06 -7.39 15.71
CA PRO A 19 -54.37 -7.55 15.13
C PRO A 19 -55.14 -8.53 16.02
N LEU A 20 -55.99 -7.99 16.89
CA LEU A 20 -57.05 -8.73 17.56
C LEU A 20 -57.96 -9.32 16.48
N GLY A 21 -57.63 -10.51 15.96
CA GLY A 21 -58.49 -11.26 15.06
C GLY A 21 -57.74 -12.17 14.10
N GLY A 22 -57.71 -13.47 14.42
CA GLY A 22 -57.35 -14.51 13.46
C GLY A 22 -58.23 -14.41 12.21
N GLY A 23 -57.61 -14.16 11.05
CA GLY A 23 -58.32 -14.03 9.79
C GLY A 23 -57.53 -13.40 8.64
N MET A 24 -56.40 -12.72 8.88
CA MET A 24 -55.53 -12.27 7.79
C MET A 24 -54.70 -13.42 7.24
N CYS A 25 -54.73 -13.59 5.92
CA CYS A 25 -53.93 -14.58 5.22
C CYS A 25 -52.44 -14.21 5.38
N PRO A 26 -51.55 -15.12 5.80
CA PRO A 26 -50.11 -14.84 5.97
C PRO A 26 -49.41 -14.36 4.69
N LEU A 27 -50.09 -14.43 3.53
CA LEU A 27 -49.61 -14.02 2.21
C LEU A 27 -49.81 -12.52 1.91
N LEU A 28 -50.36 -11.72 2.82
CA LEU A 28 -50.67 -10.29 2.60
C LEU A 28 -50.18 -9.40 3.75
N LEU A 29 -49.02 -9.74 4.33
CA LEU A 29 -48.41 -8.97 5.42
C LEU A 29 -47.42 -7.95 4.85
N ASP A 30 -47.49 -6.72 5.35
CA ASP A 30 -46.49 -5.67 5.14
C ASP A 30 -45.43 -5.80 6.23
N VAL A 31 -44.18 -6.04 5.83
CA VAL A 31 -43.06 -6.30 6.74
C VAL A 31 -42.25 -5.03 6.92
N ALA A 32 -42.01 -4.64 8.18
CA ALA A 32 -41.09 -3.55 8.50
C ALA A 32 -39.64 -4.05 8.49
N LEU A 33 -38.77 -3.38 7.73
CA LEU A 33 -37.34 -3.71 7.62
C LEU A 33 -36.47 -2.59 8.17
N PHE A 34 -35.53 -2.95 9.04
CA PHE A 34 -34.49 -2.07 9.54
C PHE A 34 -33.11 -2.52 9.01
N PRO A 35 -32.61 -1.93 7.92
CA PRO A 35 -31.28 -2.22 7.42
C PRO A 35 -30.16 -1.85 8.41
N VAL A 36 -29.17 -2.75 8.55
CA VAL A 36 -27.93 -2.59 9.31
C VAL A 36 -26.75 -3.04 8.46
N ARG A 37 -25.49 -2.85 8.89
CA ARG A 37 -24.29 -3.29 8.15
C ARG A 37 -23.41 -4.22 8.96
N TYR A 38 -22.66 -5.04 8.24
CA TYR A 38 -21.43 -5.62 8.80
C TYR A 38 -20.35 -4.54 8.96
N ALA A 39 -19.59 -4.63 10.04
CA ALA A 39 -18.52 -3.69 10.35
C ALA A 39 -17.39 -4.37 11.13
N ILE A 40 -16.27 -3.66 11.26
CA ILE A 40 -15.20 -4.02 12.19
C ILE A 40 -15.62 -3.64 13.62
N ASP A 41 -15.43 -4.57 14.55
CA ASP A 41 -15.69 -4.40 15.97
C ASP A 41 -14.65 -3.48 16.63
N GLU A 42 -15.01 -2.83 17.73
CA GLU A 42 -14.11 -1.98 18.52
C GLU A 42 -12.84 -2.76 18.93
N ALA A 43 -11.69 -2.08 18.91
CA ALA A 43 -10.44 -2.71 19.24
C ALA A 43 -10.44 -3.15 20.72
N PRO A 44 -9.97 -4.38 21.03
CA PRO A 44 -9.98 -4.89 22.39
C PRO A 44 -9.17 -3.99 23.34
N GLY A 45 -9.55 -3.97 24.61
CA GLY A 45 -8.89 -3.16 25.64
C GLY A 45 -7.41 -3.51 25.78
N GLN A 46 -7.08 -4.80 25.74
CA GLN A 46 -5.72 -5.33 25.78
C GLN A 46 -5.50 -6.42 24.72
N ALA A 47 -4.22 -6.67 24.39
CA ALA A 47 -3.86 -7.74 23.48
C ALA A 47 -4.27 -9.12 24.05
N GLY A 48 -4.98 -9.92 23.23
CA GLY A 48 -5.45 -11.25 23.60
C GLY A 48 -6.79 -11.28 24.35
N GLU A 49 -7.40 -10.13 24.64
CA GLU A 49 -8.78 -10.05 25.10
C GLU A 49 -9.75 -10.27 23.92
N PRO A 50 -10.94 -10.86 24.16
CA PRO A 50 -11.97 -10.93 23.14
C PRO A 50 -12.42 -9.52 22.73
N ALA A 51 -12.85 -9.38 21.48
CA ALA A 51 -13.41 -8.12 21.01
C ALA A 51 -14.69 -7.76 21.81
N PRO A 52 -15.03 -6.47 21.98
CA PRO A 52 -16.10 -6.04 22.88
C PRO A 52 -17.51 -6.43 22.42
N HIS A 53 -17.76 -6.45 21.12
CA HIS A 53 -19.07 -6.72 20.52
C HIS A 53 -18.98 -7.75 19.39
N PRO A 54 -18.49 -8.98 19.65
CA PRO A 54 -18.25 -9.95 18.60
C PRO A 54 -19.58 -10.38 17.96
N LEU A 55 -19.55 -10.66 16.66
CA LEU A 55 -20.68 -11.25 15.94
C LEU A 55 -21.23 -12.48 16.70
N ALA A 56 -22.52 -12.48 16.99
CA ALA A 56 -23.14 -13.53 17.79
C ALA A 56 -23.08 -14.90 17.08
N SER A 57 -22.84 -15.97 17.83
CA SER A 57 -22.72 -17.34 17.27
C SER A 57 -23.91 -17.83 16.43
N PRO A 58 -25.17 -17.42 16.65
CA PRO A 58 -26.30 -17.79 15.78
C PRO A 58 -26.26 -17.12 14.40
N TRP A 59 -25.44 -16.08 14.23
CA TRP A 59 -25.36 -15.31 13.00
C TRP A 59 -24.46 -16.02 11.98
N GLN A 60 -25.04 -16.43 10.85
CA GLN A 60 -24.26 -16.90 9.71
C GLN A 60 -23.77 -15.68 8.94
N GLY A 61 -22.52 -15.31 9.20
CA GLY A 61 -21.86 -14.19 8.53
C GLY A 61 -21.60 -14.43 7.03
N PRO A 62 -21.20 -13.40 6.29
CA PRO A 62 -21.12 -13.36 4.82
C PRO A 62 -19.88 -14.06 4.23
N ASN A 63 -19.34 -15.09 4.90
CA ASN A 63 -18.09 -15.77 4.55
C ASN A 63 -16.89 -14.80 4.37
N TYR A 64 -16.75 -13.84 5.28
CA TYR A 64 -15.60 -12.93 5.31
C TYR A 64 -14.30 -13.64 5.73
N PRO A 65 -13.14 -13.12 5.31
CA PRO A 65 -11.85 -13.66 5.74
C PRO A 65 -11.67 -13.52 7.26
N GLU A 66 -10.94 -14.47 7.85
CA GLU A 66 -10.50 -14.36 9.25
C GLU A 66 -9.45 -13.26 9.39
N LEU A 67 -9.56 -12.44 10.43
CA LEU A 67 -8.64 -11.35 10.72
C LEU A 67 -7.81 -11.67 11.96
N GLN A 68 -6.56 -11.24 11.96
CA GLN A 68 -5.62 -11.47 13.05
C GLN A 68 -5.77 -10.44 14.17
N THR A 69 -6.17 -9.22 13.84
CA THR A 69 -6.08 -8.07 14.76
C THR A 69 -7.43 -7.51 15.19
N ARG A 70 -8.51 -7.86 14.48
CA ARG A 70 -9.87 -7.34 14.71
C ARG A 70 -10.92 -8.45 14.53
N SER A 71 -12.14 -8.17 14.97
CA SER A 71 -13.31 -9.04 14.80
C SER A 71 -14.41 -8.31 14.03
N TYR A 72 -15.39 -9.06 13.53
CA TYR A 72 -16.59 -8.49 12.90
C TYR A 72 -17.73 -8.30 13.90
N THR A 73 -18.59 -7.34 13.62
CA THR A 73 -19.83 -7.05 14.35
C THR A 73 -20.91 -6.51 13.41
N LEU A 74 -22.13 -6.28 13.93
CA LEU A 74 -23.19 -5.55 13.23
C LEU A 74 -23.34 -4.15 13.81
N ARG A 75 -23.58 -3.18 12.94
CA ARG A 75 -23.76 -1.76 13.30
C ARG A 75 -24.85 -1.11 12.48
N GLN A 76 -25.36 0.04 12.92
CA GLN A 76 -26.17 0.93 12.11
C GLN A 76 -25.47 1.20 10.76
N LEU A 77 -26.24 1.30 9.67
CA LEU A 77 -25.72 1.73 8.36
C LEU A 77 -25.00 3.07 8.51
N ARG A 78 -23.98 3.35 7.69
CA ARG A 78 -23.45 4.73 7.62
C ARG A 78 -24.47 5.61 6.88
N ASP A 79 -24.33 6.92 7.00
CA ASP A 79 -25.08 7.82 6.13
C ASP A 79 -24.67 7.57 4.66
N GLY A 80 -25.62 7.72 3.75
CA GLY A 80 -25.49 7.25 2.36
C GLY A 80 -26.84 6.87 1.78
N TRP A 81 -26.93 5.76 1.05
CA TRP A 81 -28.15 5.33 0.37
C TRP A 81 -28.39 3.82 0.51
N VAL A 82 -29.66 3.45 0.59
CA VAL A 82 -30.14 2.07 0.48
C VAL A 82 -31.01 1.95 -0.76
N TYR A 83 -30.72 0.93 -1.56
CA TYR A 83 -31.46 0.60 -2.77
C TYR A 83 -32.17 -0.73 -2.58
N VAL A 84 -33.45 -0.77 -2.91
CA VAL A 84 -34.27 -1.98 -2.86
C VAL A 84 -34.80 -2.28 -4.26
N TRP A 85 -34.32 -3.38 -4.85
CA TRP A 85 -34.95 -3.94 -6.04
C TRP A 85 -36.20 -4.69 -5.60
N VAL A 86 -37.33 -4.38 -6.23
CA VAL A 86 -38.63 -4.95 -5.92
C VAL A 86 -39.21 -5.56 -7.19
N GLU A 87 -39.59 -6.83 -7.12
CA GLU A 87 -40.48 -7.47 -8.10
C GLU A 87 -41.79 -7.86 -7.43
N GLU A 88 -42.87 -7.23 -7.86
CA GLU A 88 -44.21 -7.39 -7.30
C GLU A 88 -45.24 -7.36 -8.43
N GLU A 89 -46.14 -8.35 -8.45
CA GLU A 89 -47.17 -8.50 -9.50
C GLU A 89 -46.64 -8.49 -10.96
N GLY A 90 -45.35 -8.78 -11.16
CA GLY A 90 -44.69 -8.78 -12.48
C GLY A 90 -44.10 -7.43 -12.89
N GLU A 91 -44.21 -6.40 -12.04
CA GLU A 91 -43.54 -5.12 -12.22
C GLU A 91 -42.22 -5.10 -11.44
N GLN A 92 -41.17 -4.57 -12.07
CA GLN A 92 -39.84 -4.43 -11.47
C GLN A 92 -39.51 -2.95 -11.28
N ARG A 93 -39.01 -2.60 -10.10
CA ARG A 93 -38.57 -1.24 -9.77
C ARG A 93 -37.37 -1.25 -8.83
N ILE A 94 -36.74 -0.08 -8.67
CA ILE A 94 -35.73 0.18 -7.66
C ILE A 94 -36.25 1.34 -6.81
N ASP A 95 -36.42 1.07 -5.51
CA ASP A 95 -36.80 2.07 -4.52
C ASP A 95 -35.52 2.61 -3.86
N GLU A 96 -35.30 3.93 -3.95
CA GLU A 96 -34.14 4.64 -3.38
C GLU A 96 -34.50 5.28 -2.04
N HIS A 97 -33.65 5.06 -1.03
CA HIS A 97 -33.82 5.61 0.31
C HIS A 97 -32.52 6.24 0.82
N ARG A 98 -32.51 7.55 1.06
CA ARG A 98 -31.36 8.23 1.68
C ARG A 98 -31.27 7.88 3.16
N VAL A 99 -30.09 7.47 3.62
CA VAL A 99 -29.81 7.18 5.03
C VAL A 99 -29.25 8.43 5.69
N GLU A 100 -29.97 8.95 6.68
CA GLU A 100 -29.55 10.07 7.53
C GLU A 100 -29.83 9.69 8.99
N GLY A 101 -28.77 9.56 9.79
CA GLY A 101 -28.89 9.02 11.15
C GLY A 101 -29.55 7.64 11.13
N ALA A 102 -30.61 7.44 11.92
CA ALA A 102 -31.34 6.16 11.98
C ALA A 102 -32.58 6.11 11.08
N THR A 103 -32.68 6.97 10.05
CA THR A 103 -33.84 7.06 9.16
C THR A 103 -33.51 6.76 7.70
N PHE A 104 -34.52 6.36 6.95
CA PHE A 104 -34.48 5.97 5.53
C PHE A 104 -35.49 6.82 4.75
N GLY A 105 -35.03 7.86 4.04
CA GLY A 105 -35.92 8.82 3.38
C GLY A 105 -36.84 9.57 4.37
N GLY A 106 -36.37 9.77 5.60
CA GLY A 106 -37.14 10.35 6.71
C GLY A 106 -38.11 9.37 7.38
N GLN A 107 -38.19 8.11 6.93
CA GLN A 107 -38.96 7.06 7.58
C GLN A 107 -38.09 6.27 8.58
N PRO A 108 -38.67 5.74 9.68
CA PRO A 108 -37.92 5.00 10.69
C PRO A 108 -37.55 3.57 10.27
N HIS A 109 -38.24 3.02 9.27
CA HIS A 109 -37.99 1.70 8.68
C HIS A 109 -38.51 1.68 7.24
N LEU A 110 -38.09 0.67 6.47
CA LEU A 110 -38.67 0.37 5.15
C LEU A 110 -39.88 -0.55 5.32
N THR A 111 -40.81 -0.56 4.35
CA THR A 111 -42.01 -1.41 4.42
C THR A 111 -42.28 -2.05 3.06
N TYR A 112 -42.41 -3.37 3.03
CA TYR A 112 -42.70 -4.13 1.80
C TYR A 112 -43.61 -5.33 2.07
N SER A 113 -44.44 -5.68 1.09
CA SER A 113 -45.31 -6.86 1.13
C SER A 113 -44.52 -8.16 1.07
N THR A 114 -44.95 -9.18 1.82
CA THR A 114 -44.46 -10.57 1.72
C THR A 114 -44.60 -11.21 0.34
N GLN A 115 -45.40 -10.61 -0.57
CA GLN A 115 -45.52 -11.07 -1.97
C GLN A 115 -44.39 -10.55 -2.86
N ALA A 116 -43.70 -9.50 -2.43
CA ALA A 116 -42.60 -8.92 -3.19
C ALA A 116 -41.34 -9.75 -3.06
N ARG A 117 -40.60 -9.89 -4.17
CA ARG A 117 -39.21 -10.35 -4.13
C ARG A 117 -38.30 -9.17 -3.96
N LEU A 118 -37.43 -9.22 -2.96
CA LEU A 118 -36.56 -8.11 -2.61
C LEU A 118 -35.09 -8.48 -2.78
N ALA A 119 -34.32 -7.50 -3.23
CA ALA A 119 -32.87 -7.48 -3.04
C ALA A 119 -32.44 -6.09 -2.57
N LEU A 120 -31.56 -6.02 -1.57
CA LEU A 120 -31.14 -4.77 -0.92
C LEU A 120 -29.64 -4.56 -1.05
N ALA A 121 -29.21 -3.33 -1.27
CA ALA A 121 -27.81 -2.93 -1.21
C ALA A 121 -27.65 -1.58 -0.49
N TYR A 122 -26.55 -1.44 0.24
CA TYR A 122 -26.10 -0.15 0.77
C TYR A 122 -25.04 0.43 -0.20
N SER A 123 -25.06 1.75 -0.36
CA SER A 123 -24.07 2.48 -1.15
C SER A 123 -23.65 3.77 -0.43
N PRO A 124 -22.34 4.06 -0.33
CA PRO A 124 -21.87 5.34 0.21
C PRO A 124 -22.07 6.52 -0.76
N VAL A 125 -22.41 6.25 -2.02
CA VAL A 125 -22.69 7.23 -3.08
C VAL A 125 -24.08 7.02 -3.70
N GLN A 126 -24.70 8.08 -4.23
CA GLN A 126 -26.01 7.97 -4.86
C GLN A 126 -25.85 7.22 -6.19
N TRP A 127 -26.66 6.20 -6.44
CA TRP A 127 -26.72 5.58 -7.76
C TRP A 127 -27.25 6.58 -8.77
N THR A 128 -26.46 6.83 -9.80
CA THR A 128 -26.90 7.59 -10.96
C THR A 128 -28.04 6.85 -11.68
N GLU A 129 -28.81 7.55 -12.51
CA GLU A 129 -29.84 6.92 -13.35
C GLU A 129 -29.27 5.76 -14.18
N ARG A 130 -28.00 5.85 -14.59
CA ARG A 130 -27.30 4.80 -15.34
C ARG A 130 -27.12 3.54 -14.52
N ILE A 131 -26.62 3.65 -13.28
CA ILE A 131 -26.43 2.51 -12.37
C ILE A 131 -27.79 1.91 -12.01
N GLN A 132 -28.81 2.72 -11.73
CA GLN A 132 -30.17 2.21 -11.47
C GLN A 132 -30.73 1.44 -12.68
N ALA A 133 -30.60 1.98 -13.89
CA ALA A 133 -31.06 1.30 -15.11
C ALA A 133 -30.27 -0.01 -15.38
N TYR A 134 -28.96 -0.01 -15.15
CA TYR A 134 -28.13 -1.21 -15.27
C TYR A 134 -28.55 -2.28 -14.26
N MET A 135 -28.72 -1.91 -12.99
CA MET A 135 -29.19 -2.83 -11.95
C MET A 135 -30.60 -3.33 -12.24
N LEU A 136 -31.49 -2.53 -12.81
CA LEU A 136 -32.83 -2.99 -13.21
C LEU A 136 -32.76 -4.02 -14.36
N ALA A 137 -31.89 -3.80 -15.34
CA ALA A 137 -31.77 -4.64 -16.53
C ALA A 137 -30.97 -5.95 -16.31
N ASP A 138 -29.91 -5.94 -15.50
CA ASP A 138 -28.98 -7.06 -15.36
C ASP A 138 -29.18 -7.85 -14.06
N ALA A 139 -29.78 -9.03 -14.18
CA ALA A 139 -30.02 -9.92 -13.03
C ALA A 139 -28.73 -10.49 -12.41
N GLN A 140 -27.66 -10.68 -13.19
CA GLN A 140 -26.39 -11.18 -12.67
C GLN A 140 -25.67 -10.09 -11.87
N ALA A 141 -25.70 -8.84 -12.35
CA ALA A 141 -25.19 -7.70 -11.60
C ALA A 141 -25.92 -7.57 -10.25
N ARG A 142 -27.26 -7.66 -10.25
CA ARG A 142 -28.06 -7.66 -9.00
C ARG A 142 -27.66 -8.78 -8.05
N GLN A 143 -27.47 -10.00 -8.54
CA GLN A 143 -27.08 -11.13 -7.70
C GLN A 143 -25.69 -10.97 -7.08
N ARG A 144 -24.78 -10.22 -7.74
CA ARG A 144 -23.44 -9.93 -7.22
C ARG A 144 -23.43 -8.80 -6.20
N VAL A 145 -24.24 -7.76 -6.41
CA VAL A 145 -24.19 -6.50 -5.64
C VAL A 145 -25.25 -6.44 -4.54
N MET A 146 -26.43 -7.00 -4.78
CA MET A 146 -27.58 -6.87 -3.89
C MET A 146 -27.86 -8.16 -3.12
N ARG A 147 -28.19 -8.02 -1.84
CA ARG A 147 -28.58 -9.11 -0.95
C ARG A 147 -30.04 -9.47 -1.16
N SER A 148 -30.28 -10.66 -1.70
CA SER A 148 -31.65 -11.19 -1.85
C SER A 148 -32.26 -11.56 -0.49
N VAL A 149 -33.51 -11.15 -0.27
CA VAL A 149 -34.26 -11.45 0.96
C VAL A 149 -35.64 -11.98 0.61
N ASP A 150 -35.95 -13.18 1.08
CA ASP A 150 -37.31 -13.74 1.06
C ASP A 150 -37.97 -13.42 2.41
N LEU A 151 -38.90 -12.48 2.41
CA LEU A 151 -39.54 -11.97 3.62
C LEU A 151 -40.34 -13.03 4.37
N LEU A 152 -41.06 -13.90 3.65
CA LEU A 152 -41.88 -14.93 4.27
C LEU A 152 -41.00 -16.00 4.91
N ALA A 153 -39.94 -16.42 4.22
CA ALA A 153 -38.97 -17.35 4.75
C ALA A 153 -38.22 -16.75 5.96
N ALA A 154 -37.87 -15.46 5.89
CA ALA A 154 -37.20 -14.76 6.97
C ALA A 154 -38.05 -14.69 8.25
N LEU A 155 -39.31 -14.21 8.15
CA LEU A 155 -40.24 -14.15 9.29
C LEU A 155 -40.46 -15.54 9.92
N THR A 156 -40.66 -16.57 9.07
CA THR A 156 -40.86 -17.94 9.56
C THR A 156 -39.61 -18.47 10.28
N GLY A 157 -38.42 -18.14 9.79
CA GLY A 157 -37.16 -18.54 10.38
C GLY A 157 -36.85 -17.84 11.69
N THR A 158 -37.14 -16.55 11.81
CA THR A 158 -36.89 -15.76 13.03
C THR A 158 -37.92 -16.02 14.13
N ALA A 159 -39.11 -16.53 13.78
CA ALA A 159 -40.15 -16.87 14.75
C ALA A 159 -39.84 -18.16 15.56
N GLN A 160 -38.86 -18.98 15.18
CA GLN A 160 -38.55 -20.24 15.88
C GLN A 160 -37.65 -19.99 17.11
N PRO A 161 -38.13 -20.26 18.34
CA PRO A 161 -37.32 -20.04 19.54
C PRO A 161 -36.11 -21.00 19.57
N GLY A 162 -34.90 -20.45 19.66
CA GLY A 162 -33.66 -21.23 19.78
C GLY A 162 -33.15 -21.87 18.49
N GLY A 163 -33.74 -21.55 17.33
CA GLY A 163 -33.20 -21.92 16.01
C GLY A 163 -32.07 -20.99 15.56
N ALA A 164 -31.25 -21.43 14.61
CA ALA A 164 -30.28 -20.54 13.94
C ALA A 164 -31.04 -19.54 13.04
N PHE A 165 -30.61 -18.28 13.00
CA PHE A 165 -31.24 -17.28 12.16
C PHE A 165 -31.05 -17.59 10.66
N PRO A 166 -32.01 -17.21 9.81
CA PRO A 166 -31.75 -17.06 8.39
C PRO A 166 -30.52 -16.18 8.17
N ALA A 167 -29.65 -16.54 7.23
CA ALA A 167 -28.41 -15.80 7.00
C ALA A 167 -28.69 -14.31 6.75
N ASN A 168 -27.96 -13.45 7.45
CA ASN A 168 -28.05 -11.99 7.37
C ASN A 168 -29.36 -11.33 7.86
N VAL A 169 -30.29 -12.06 8.49
CA VAL A 169 -31.59 -11.51 8.92
C VAL A 169 -31.92 -11.92 10.34
N GLY A 170 -32.42 -10.98 11.15
CA GLY A 170 -32.84 -11.23 12.53
C GLY A 170 -34.16 -10.53 12.88
N PRO A 171 -34.83 -10.94 13.98
CA PRO A 171 -36.06 -10.30 14.44
C PRO A 171 -35.78 -8.92 15.01
N ILE A 172 -36.63 -7.93 14.71
CA ILE A 172 -36.43 -6.54 15.18
C ILE A 172 -36.34 -6.42 16.71
N THR A 173 -36.99 -7.34 17.43
CA THR A 173 -37.06 -7.38 18.90
C THR A 173 -35.73 -7.74 19.57
N GLN A 174 -34.75 -8.23 18.79
CA GLN A 174 -33.41 -8.58 19.26
C GLN A 174 -32.32 -7.65 18.71
N LEU A 175 -32.69 -6.49 18.16
CA LEU A 175 -31.73 -5.51 17.63
C LEU A 175 -30.59 -5.21 18.60
N ALA A 176 -30.89 -4.91 19.86
CA ALA A 176 -29.89 -4.56 20.86
C ALA A 176 -29.05 -5.74 21.37
N GLU A 177 -29.40 -6.99 21.00
CA GLU A 177 -28.58 -8.16 21.30
C GLU A 177 -27.51 -8.39 20.23
N HIS A 178 -27.77 -7.98 18.98
CA HIS A 178 -26.93 -8.32 17.83
C HIS A 178 -26.27 -7.10 17.16
N VAL A 179 -26.81 -5.90 17.30
CA VAL A 179 -26.31 -4.67 16.66
C VAL A 179 -25.66 -3.79 17.72
N ALA A 180 -24.34 -3.64 17.63
CA ALA A 180 -23.49 -3.16 18.72
C ALA A 180 -23.73 -1.70 19.12
N ASP A 181 -24.10 -0.83 18.18
CA ASP A 181 -24.43 0.59 18.42
C ASP A 181 -25.95 0.84 18.53
N VAL A 182 -26.72 -0.22 18.81
CA VAL A 182 -28.12 -0.16 19.27
C VAL A 182 -28.19 -0.76 20.67
N THR A 183 -28.53 0.03 21.67
CA THR A 183 -28.46 -0.43 23.07
C THR A 183 -29.83 -0.62 23.71
N PRO A 184 -29.97 -1.49 24.74
CA PRO A 184 -31.21 -1.59 25.50
C PRO A 184 -31.47 -0.35 26.39
N ASN A 185 -30.41 0.31 26.86
CA ASN A 185 -30.50 1.38 27.88
C ASN A 185 -29.55 2.58 27.66
N GLY A 186 -28.93 2.72 26.49
CA GLY A 186 -28.28 3.98 26.06
C GLY A 186 -26.80 4.19 26.40
N ALA A 187 -26.05 3.19 26.90
CA ALA A 187 -24.58 3.31 26.98
C ALA A 187 -23.86 1.97 27.25
N VAL A 188 -23.00 1.54 26.32
CA VAL A 188 -21.76 0.77 26.58
C VAL A 188 -20.68 1.31 25.63
N ASP A 189 -19.42 1.35 26.10
CA ASP A 189 -18.18 1.80 25.44
C ASP A 189 -18.26 2.09 23.92
N GLY A 190 -18.14 3.38 23.58
CA GLY A 190 -18.35 3.87 22.23
C GLY A 190 -17.29 3.43 21.22
N PHE A 191 -17.72 3.16 19.99
CA PHE A 191 -16.83 2.88 18.86
C PHE A 191 -15.94 4.08 18.61
N THR A 192 -14.65 4.00 18.95
CA THR A 192 -13.69 5.09 18.77
C THR A 192 -12.48 4.69 17.92
N SER A 193 -12.26 3.38 17.74
CA SER A 193 -11.18 2.80 16.91
C SER A 193 -11.63 2.38 15.50
N THR A 194 -12.74 2.96 15.03
CA THR A 194 -13.30 2.77 13.69
C THR A 194 -13.57 4.14 13.06
N THR A 195 -13.75 4.18 11.75
CA THR A 195 -13.95 5.43 11.01
C THR A 195 -15.33 6.04 11.28
N VAL A 196 -16.31 5.27 11.73
CA VAL A 196 -17.61 5.82 12.17
C VAL A 196 -17.70 5.73 13.68
N SER A 197 -17.53 6.87 14.35
CA SER A 197 -17.51 6.92 15.82
C SER A 197 -18.90 7.08 16.39
N THR A 198 -19.19 6.49 17.55
CA THR A 198 -20.45 6.77 18.27
C THR A 198 -20.37 8.03 19.14
N ALA A 199 -19.17 8.57 19.33
CA ALA A 199 -18.93 9.81 20.06
C ALA A 199 -18.22 10.86 19.20
N GLU A 200 -18.45 12.13 19.50
CA GLU A 200 -17.65 13.21 18.93
C GLU A 200 -16.17 13.02 19.32
N ARG A 201 -15.29 13.19 18.33
CA ARG A 201 -13.84 13.19 18.56
C ARG A 201 -13.43 14.64 18.88
N GLU A 202 -12.44 14.82 19.76
CA GLU A 202 -11.88 16.15 20.01
C GLU A 202 -11.35 16.73 18.69
N GLU A 203 -12.02 17.75 18.14
CA GLU A 203 -11.58 18.44 16.93
C GLU A 203 -10.29 19.22 17.21
N SER A 204 -9.41 19.27 16.20
CA SER A 204 -8.22 20.11 16.27
C SER A 204 -8.63 21.56 16.03
N GLU A 205 -8.52 22.43 17.04
CA GLU A 205 -8.83 23.86 16.90
C GLU A 205 -7.98 24.48 15.76
N GLY A 206 -8.64 25.00 14.72
CA GLY A 206 -8.01 25.83 13.68
C GLY A 206 -7.69 25.17 12.33
N GLU A 207 -8.22 23.97 12.03
CA GLU A 207 -8.08 23.37 10.70
C GLU A 207 -9.27 23.79 9.81
N GLU A 208 -9.04 24.68 8.84
CA GLU A 208 -9.99 24.89 7.73
C GLU A 208 -10.12 23.56 6.96
N SER A 209 -11.36 23.09 6.80
CA SER A 209 -11.62 21.84 6.11
C SER A 209 -11.42 22.01 4.61
N ASP A 210 -10.39 21.37 4.08
CA ASP A 210 -10.38 20.97 2.68
C ASP A 210 -11.01 19.57 2.67
N ASP A 211 -12.35 19.53 2.71
CA ASP A 211 -13.10 18.28 2.67
C ASP A 211 -13.03 17.74 1.24
N GLY A 212 -12.10 16.80 1.01
CA GLY A 212 -12.11 15.96 -0.19
C GLY A 212 -13.47 15.27 -0.35
N LEU A 213 -13.79 14.80 -1.57
CA LEU A 213 -15.08 14.17 -1.84
C LEU A 213 -15.26 12.85 -1.07
N TYR A 214 -14.16 12.18 -0.73
CA TYR A 214 -14.16 11.00 0.11
C TYR A 214 -14.07 11.38 1.59
N GLU A 215 -15.23 11.70 2.17
CA GLU A 215 -15.34 11.97 3.60
C GLU A 215 -15.14 10.69 4.41
N VAL A 216 -14.12 10.70 5.25
CA VAL A 216 -13.85 9.64 6.22
C VAL A 216 -13.79 10.28 7.59
N LEU A 217 -14.31 9.58 8.60
CA LEU A 217 -14.53 10.05 9.97
C LEU A 217 -15.85 10.75 10.24
N SER A 218 -16.96 10.02 10.12
CA SER A 218 -18.25 10.50 10.59
C SER A 218 -18.50 10.15 12.06
N VAL A 219 -19.45 10.88 12.66
CA VAL A 219 -20.02 10.57 13.97
C VAL A 219 -21.43 10.08 13.76
N LYS A 220 -21.72 8.86 14.22
CA LYS A 220 -23.06 8.27 14.20
C LYS A 220 -23.43 7.81 15.61
N PRO A 221 -24.18 8.63 16.36
CA PRO A 221 -24.52 8.34 17.74
C PRO A 221 -25.29 7.02 17.89
N GLU A 222 -25.15 6.42 19.07
CA GLU A 222 -25.93 5.25 19.46
C GLU A 222 -27.44 5.59 19.53
N ILE A 223 -28.26 4.59 19.18
CA ILE A 223 -29.71 4.66 19.36
C ILE A 223 -30.18 3.57 20.33
N THR A 224 -31.40 3.72 20.86
CA THR A 224 -31.99 2.69 21.72
C THR A 224 -32.90 1.78 20.91
N GLN A 225 -32.97 0.50 21.25
CA GLN A 225 -33.95 -0.41 20.64
C GLN A 225 -35.39 0.11 20.82
N ASP A 226 -35.70 0.68 21.98
CA ASP A 226 -37.01 1.27 22.25
C ASP A 226 -37.36 2.38 21.23
N SER A 227 -36.38 3.18 20.81
CA SER A 227 -36.61 4.24 19.81
C SER A 227 -36.97 3.69 18.43
N VAL A 228 -36.45 2.51 18.07
CA VAL A 228 -36.77 1.81 16.82
C VAL A 228 -38.13 1.12 16.94
N LEU A 229 -38.34 0.33 17.99
CA LEU A 229 -39.57 -0.44 18.19
C LEU A 229 -40.81 0.45 18.36
N ALA A 230 -40.68 1.63 18.97
CA ALA A 230 -41.78 2.58 19.11
C ALA A 230 -42.33 3.07 17.76
N GLN A 231 -41.57 2.90 16.67
CA GLN A 231 -41.96 3.30 15.33
C GLN A 231 -42.51 2.13 14.49
N VAL A 232 -42.48 0.91 15.02
CA VAL A 232 -42.95 -0.32 14.36
C VAL A 232 -44.28 -0.75 14.99
N LYS A 233 -45.30 -0.99 14.16
CA LYS A 233 -46.65 -1.34 14.64
C LYS A 233 -46.82 -2.79 15.07
N CYS A 234 -46.17 -3.71 14.34
CA CYS A 234 -46.23 -5.16 14.54
C CYS A 234 -44.80 -5.70 14.65
N HIS A 235 -44.31 -5.91 15.86
CA HIS A 235 -42.94 -6.35 16.13
C HIS A 235 -42.67 -7.77 15.64
N ASP A 236 -43.69 -8.64 15.71
CA ASP A 236 -43.62 -10.01 15.19
C ASP A 236 -43.57 -10.08 13.64
N GLU A 237 -43.89 -8.97 12.96
CA GLU A 237 -43.91 -8.82 11.51
C GLU A 237 -42.77 -7.89 11.03
N ALA A 238 -41.69 -7.79 11.81
CA ALA A 238 -40.60 -6.86 11.57
C ALA A 238 -39.22 -7.51 11.74
N LEU A 239 -38.30 -7.13 10.85
CA LEU A 239 -36.98 -7.73 10.71
C LEU A 239 -35.90 -6.65 10.62
N PHE A 240 -34.69 -7.00 11.02
CA PHE A 240 -33.50 -6.25 10.60
C PHE A 240 -32.68 -7.09 9.61
N VAL A 241 -32.07 -6.42 8.64
CA VAL A 241 -31.30 -7.06 7.56
C VAL A 241 -29.90 -6.47 7.55
N ALA A 242 -28.89 -7.30 7.75
CA ALA A 242 -27.51 -6.87 7.57
C ALA A 242 -27.21 -6.71 6.08
N LEU A 243 -26.43 -5.71 5.71
CA LEU A 243 -25.94 -5.41 4.36
C LEU A 243 -24.40 -5.31 4.38
N ASP A 244 -23.80 -5.38 3.21
CA ASP A 244 -22.35 -5.26 3.04
C ASP A 244 -21.94 -3.79 2.95
N ASP A 245 -20.81 -3.46 3.58
CA ASP A 245 -20.16 -2.14 3.58
C ASP A 245 -18.65 -2.36 3.44
N ASP A 246 -18.27 -2.91 2.28
CA ASP A 246 -16.91 -3.41 2.02
C ASP A 246 -15.87 -2.28 2.13
N LEU A 247 -16.16 -1.10 1.56
CA LEU A 247 -15.27 0.06 1.68
C LEU A 247 -15.18 0.58 3.12
N GLY A 248 -16.29 0.54 3.86
CA GLY A 248 -16.29 0.89 5.27
C GLY A 248 -15.42 -0.03 6.12
N ILE A 249 -15.41 -1.33 5.84
CA ILE A 249 -14.53 -2.29 6.51
C ILE A 249 -13.06 -1.97 6.20
N VAL A 250 -12.71 -1.73 4.94
CA VAL A 250 -11.34 -1.36 4.56
C VAL A 250 -10.89 -0.07 5.23
N ASN A 251 -11.77 0.94 5.31
CA ASN A 251 -11.49 2.19 6.01
C ASN A 251 -11.15 1.96 7.49
N ASP A 252 -11.91 1.10 8.18
CA ASP A 252 -11.70 0.79 9.59
C ASP A 252 -10.35 0.07 9.81
N LEU A 253 -9.97 -0.84 8.90
CA LEU A 253 -8.68 -1.53 8.94
C LEU A 253 -7.50 -0.61 8.60
N ILE A 254 -7.67 0.31 7.64
CA ILE A 254 -6.66 1.34 7.30
C ILE A 254 -6.42 2.26 8.50
N MET A 255 -7.48 2.69 9.19
CA MET A 255 -7.35 3.49 10.41
C MET A 255 -6.52 2.77 11.48
N ALA A 256 -6.75 1.47 11.66
CA ALA A 256 -5.98 0.65 12.59
C ALA A 256 -4.50 0.54 12.17
N LEU A 257 -4.22 0.25 10.90
CA LEU A 257 -2.86 0.18 10.34
C LEU A 257 -2.11 1.49 10.52
N LEU A 258 -2.70 2.61 10.10
CA LEU A 258 -2.10 3.94 10.22
C LEU A 258 -1.83 4.31 11.69
N GLY A 259 -2.73 3.96 12.61
CA GLY A 259 -2.52 4.13 14.05
C GLY A 259 -1.30 3.35 14.56
N ARG A 260 -1.10 2.10 14.11
CA ARG A 260 0.07 1.28 14.49
C ARG A 260 1.37 1.74 13.84
N GLU A 261 1.33 2.17 12.59
CA GLU A 261 2.48 2.75 11.91
C GLU A 261 2.94 4.05 12.57
N ALA A 262 2.00 4.88 13.00
CA ALA A 262 2.31 6.08 13.76
C ALA A 262 2.87 5.76 15.16
N GLU A 263 2.35 4.73 15.84
CA GLU A 263 2.90 4.27 17.12
C GLU A 263 4.37 3.81 16.97
N LEU A 264 4.65 3.05 15.91
CA LEU A 264 6.00 2.63 15.54
C LEU A 264 6.90 3.83 15.22
N GLU A 265 6.42 4.80 14.44
CA GLU A 265 7.18 5.99 14.08
C GLU A 265 7.50 6.85 15.31
N ALA A 266 6.56 6.99 16.25
CA ALA A 266 6.80 7.67 17.51
C ALA A 266 7.89 7.00 18.36
N PHE A 267 7.89 5.66 18.41
CA PHE A 267 8.94 4.91 19.09
C PHE A 267 10.30 5.13 18.42
N LEU A 268 10.35 5.09 17.09
CA LEU A 268 11.59 5.32 16.33
C LEU A 268 12.10 6.76 16.49
N ASP A 269 11.21 7.74 16.56
CA ASP A 269 11.56 9.14 16.83
C ASP A 269 12.21 9.31 18.21
N GLU A 270 11.68 8.65 19.24
CA GLU A 270 12.20 8.77 20.62
C GLU A 270 13.45 7.91 20.87
N ASN A 271 13.46 6.68 20.35
CA ASN A 271 14.39 5.63 20.74
C ASN A 271 15.26 5.10 19.59
N GLY A 272 14.88 5.32 18.32
CA GLY A 272 15.51 4.69 17.16
C GLY A 272 17.03 4.94 17.07
N HIS A 273 17.45 6.21 17.08
CA HIS A 273 18.88 6.54 16.99
C HIS A 273 19.70 6.03 18.19
N LYS A 274 19.11 6.05 19.40
CA LYS A 274 19.75 5.52 20.61
C LYS A 274 19.91 4.01 20.51
N LEU A 275 18.89 3.31 20.01
CA LEU A 275 18.90 1.86 19.84
C LEU A 275 19.91 1.44 18.78
N GLU A 276 19.97 2.14 17.64
CA GLU A 276 20.98 1.91 16.60
C GLU A 276 22.40 2.09 17.16
N THR A 277 22.65 3.19 17.87
CA THR A 277 23.96 3.46 18.50
C THR A 277 24.29 2.40 19.55
N ALA A 278 23.30 1.95 20.32
CA ALA A 278 23.46 0.90 21.32
C ALA A 278 23.83 -0.44 20.66
N LEU A 279 23.14 -0.84 19.59
CA LEU A 279 23.42 -2.07 18.82
C LEU A 279 24.83 -2.04 18.20
N VAL A 280 25.23 -0.91 17.60
CA VAL A 280 26.61 -0.73 17.09
C VAL A 280 27.63 -0.83 18.23
N THR A 281 27.34 -0.22 19.38
CA THR A 281 28.22 -0.32 20.55
C THR A 281 28.29 -1.75 21.08
N GLN A 282 27.18 -2.49 21.08
CA GLN A 282 27.13 -3.90 21.45
C GLN A 282 28.01 -4.75 20.52
N ALA A 283 27.92 -4.55 19.21
CA ALA A 283 28.73 -5.27 18.22
C ALA A 283 30.24 -4.97 18.40
N LEU A 284 30.61 -3.70 18.63
CA LEU A 284 32.01 -3.30 18.80
C LEU A 284 32.63 -3.81 20.11
N CYS A 285 31.88 -3.73 21.21
CA CYS A 285 32.39 -3.97 22.57
C CYS A 285 32.08 -5.37 23.11
N GLY A 286 31.09 -6.04 22.54
CA GLY A 286 30.52 -7.30 23.00
C GLY A 286 31.25 -8.57 22.56
N PRO A 287 30.69 -9.75 22.92
CA PRO A 287 31.17 -11.03 22.40
C PRO A 287 31.05 -11.07 20.87
N ASP A 288 31.90 -11.86 20.23
CA ASP A 288 31.73 -12.18 18.81
C ASP A 288 30.52 -13.12 18.67
N ASP A 289 29.68 -12.87 17.67
CA ASP A 289 28.46 -13.62 17.38
C ASP A 289 28.41 -14.11 15.93
N SER A 290 29.51 -13.95 15.19
CA SER A 290 29.61 -14.35 13.78
C SER A 290 29.45 -15.86 13.55
N ASP A 291 29.76 -16.68 14.57
CA ASP A 291 29.67 -18.14 14.55
C ASP A 291 28.36 -18.69 15.16
N LEU A 292 27.37 -17.84 15.46
CA LEU A 292 26.08 -18.31 15.96
C LEU A 292 25.37 -19.19 14.91
N PRO A 293 24.77 -20.34 15.32
CA PRO A 293 23.97 -21.18 14.45
C PRO A 293 22.87 -20.38 13.74
N GLU A 294 22.57 -20.72 12.48
CA GLU A 294 21.58 -20.00 11.67
C GLU A 294 20.19 -19.95 12.34
N ALA A 295 19.76 -21.05 12.97
CA ALA A 295 18.51 -21.10 13.72
C ALA A 295 18.46 -20.12 14.92
N VAL A 296 19.61 -19.89 15.58
CA VAL A 296 19.72 -18.92 16.68
C VAL A 296 19.77 -17.50 16.14
N ARG A 297 20.48 -17.29 15.03
CA ARG A 297 20.66 -15.97 14.42
C ARG A 297 19.36 -15.41 13.84
N ASN A 298 18.54 -16.28 13.25
CA ASN A 298 17.29 -15.91 12.58
C ASN A 298 16.13 -15.73 13.57
N ASP A 299 16.28 -16.14 14.83
CA ASP A 299 15.32 -15.89 15.90
C ASP A 299 15.84 -14.74 16.79
N PRO A 300 15.17 -13.57 16.79
CA PRO A 300 15.63 -12.41 17.56
C PRO A 300 15.71 -12.66 19.07
N GLU A 301 14.80 -13.45 19.63
CA GLU A 301 14.80 -13.78 21.06
C GLU A 301 15.96 -14.70 21.41
N MET A 302 16.14 -15.77 20.62
CA MET A 302 17.26 -16.69 20.81
C MET A 302 18.60 -16.01 20.59
N SER A 303 18.73 -15.15 19.58
CA SER A 303 19.95 -14.37 19.30
C SER A 303 20.32 -13.47 20.49
N ARG A 304 19.35 -12.74 21.05
CA ARG A 304 19.57 -11.94 22.29
C ARG A 304 19.96 -12.79 23.47
N GLN A 305 19.31 -13.94 23.67
CA GLN A 305 19.60 -14.83 24.78
C GLN A 305 21.01 -15.44 24.64
N ALA A 306 21.39 -15.85 23.44
CA ALA A 306 22.72 -16.34 23.11
C ALA A 306 23.80 -15.28 23.39
N GLN A 307 23.64 -14.06 22.90
CA GLN A 307 24.56 -12.95 23.17
C GLN A 307 24.70 -12.68 24.68
N ARG A 308 23.59 -12.71 25.43
CA ARG A 308 23.59 -12.53 26.89
C ARG A 308 24.35 -13.66 27.59
N LEU A 309 24.14 -14.91 27.18
CA LEU A 309 24.82 -16.07 27.77
C LEU A 309 26.32 -16.07 27.45
N LEU A 310 26.71 -15.74 26.22
CA LEU A 310 28.11 -15.59 25.80
C LEU A 310 28.82 -14.51 26.63
N GLN A 311 28.18 -13.35 26.81
CA GLN A 311 28.70 -12.28 27.66
C GLN A 311 28.84 -12.75 29.12
N GLN A 312 27.79 -13.33 29.71
CA GLN A 312 27.81 -13.84 31.08
C GLN A 312 28.92 -14.87 31.28
N ARG A 313 29.17 -15.71 30.26
CA ARG A 313 30.19 -16.74 30.28
C ARG A 313 31.60 -16.15 30.30
N LEU A 314 31.87 -15.16 29.46
CA LEU A 314 33.14 -14.46 29.38
C LEU A 314 33.43 -13.67 30.67
N GLU A 315 32.42 -12.96 31.20
CA GLU A 315 32.51 -12.23 32.47
C GLU A 315 32.75 -13.17 33.67
N ALA A 316 32.03 -14.30 33.74
CA ALA A 316 32.21 -15.29 34.80
C ALA A 316 33.64 -15.85 34.80
N GLN A 317 34.21 -16.07 33.62
CA GLN A 317 35.58 -16.55 33.47
C GLN A 317 36.63 -15.48 33.84
N GLU A 318 36.42 -14.22 33.49
CA GLU A 318 37.28 -13.11 33.95
C GLU A 318 37.21 -12.93 35.47
N ALA A 319 36.03 -13.02 36.06
CA ALA A 319 35.83 -12.94 37.50
C ALA A 319 36.53 -14.11 38.24
N GLN A 320 36.44 -15.34 37.70
CA GLN A 320 37.16 -16.49 38.25
C GLN A 320 38.69 -16.29 38.18
N ALA A 321 39.20 -15.80 37.04
CA ALA A 321 40.63 -15.54 36.87
C ALA A 321 41.14 -14.45 37.84
N LEU A 322 40.38 -13.37 38.01
CA LEU A 322 40.69 -12.29 38.95
C LEU A 322 40.62 -12.77 40.41
N SER A 323 39.57 -13.51 40.77
CA SER A 323 39.40 -14.11 42.10
C SER A 323 40.56 -15.06 42.44
N THR A 324 40.99 -15.88 41.49
CA THR A 324 42.14 -16.79 41.65
C THR A 324 43.45 -16.02 41.82
N ALA A 325 43.61 -14.90 41.12
CA ALA A 325 44.79 -14.04 41.25
C ALA A 325 44.85 -13.32 42.61
N ILE A 326 43.71 -12.79 43.09
CA ILE A 326 43.59 -12.07 44.36
C ILE A 326 43.76 -13.03 45.55
N ASN A 327 43.14 -14.20 45.50
CA ASN A 327 43.15 -15.18 46.58
C ASN A 327 44.39 -16.11 46.57
N ARG A 328 45.42 -15.77 45.79
CA ARG A 328 46.64 -16.57 45.69
C ARG A 328 47.33 -16.68 47.05
N GLY A 329 47.40 -17.90 47.59
CA GLY A 329 47.99 -18.18 48.92
C GLY A 329 46.99 -18.16 50.09
N SER A 330 45.71 -17.84 49.84
CA SER A 330 44.63 -17.88 50.84
C SER A 330 43.93 -19.25 50.89
N PRO A 331 43.33 -19.67 52.03
CA PRO A 331 42.45 -20.84 52.09
C PRO A 331 41.29 -20.80 51.08
N PHE A 332 40.84 -19.59 50.72
CA PHE A 332 39.77 -19.38 49.74
C PHE A 332 40.22 -19.57 48.28
N GLY A 333 41.51 -19.49 47.98
CA GLY A 333 42.09 -19.72 46.65
C GLY A 333 42.68 -21.11 46.46
N ARG A 334 42.48 -22.04 47.41
CA ARG A 334 42.90 -23.44 47.28
C ARG A 334 42.00 -24.20 46.31
N ALA A 335 42.59 -25.13 45.57
CA ALA A 335 41.86 -26.06 44.73
C ALA A 335 40.72 -26.75 45.52
N GLY A 336 39.49 -26.65 45.02
CA GLY A 336 38.30 -27.23 45.65
C GLY A 336 37.64 -26.39 46.74
N SER A 337 38.06 -25.12 46.92
CA SER A 337 37.40 -24.20 47.85
C SER A 337 35.91 -24.02 47.50
N PRO A 338 35.04 -23.69 48.48
CA PRO A 338 33.64 -23.40 48.21
C PRO A 338 33.43 -22.30 47.16
N LEU A 339 34.31 -21.28 47.17
CA LEU A 339 34.29 -20.18 46.20
C LEU A 339 34.61 -20.66 44.78
N GLN A 340 35.61 -21.54 44.62
CA GLN A 340 35.94 -22.10 43.31
C GLN A 340 34.80 -22.98 42.77
N ARG A 341 34.20 -23.83 43.62
CA ARG A 341 33.04 -24.66 43.23
C ARG A 341 31.86 -23.81 42.79
N GLN A 342 31.57 -22.71 43.47
CA GLN A 342 30.52 -21.78 43.07
C GLN A 342 30.77 -21.17 41.68
N HIS A 343 32.02 -20.80 41.36
CA HIS A 343 32.37 -20.31 40.02
C HIS A 343 32.22 -21.39 38.94
N GLU A 344 32.66 -22.61 39.24
CA GLU A 344 32.56 -23.77 38.32
C GLU A 344 31.11 -24.16 38.07
N GLU A 345 30.26 -24.21 39.10
CA GLU A 345 28.82 -24.46 39.00
C GLU A 345 28.12 -23.40 38.13
N ARG A 346 28.45 -22.11 38.34
CA ARG A 346 27.90 -21.02 37.53
C ARG A 346 28.31 -21.13 36.06
N ILE A 347 29.57 -21.46 35.78
CA ILE A 347 30.08 -21.66 34.43
C ILE A 347 29.39 -22.87 33.77
N ALA A 348 29.29 -24.00 34.47
CA ALA A 348 28.65 -25.21 33.97
C ALA A 348 27.16 -24.98 33.65
N ALA A 349 26.45 -24.21 34.47
CA ALA A 349 25.06 -23.83 34.19
C ALA A 349 24.93 -23.00 32.92
N ILE A 350 25.82 -22.02 32.70
CA ILE A 350 25.83 -21.22 31.47
C ILE A 350 26.18 -22.08 30.25
N ASP A 351 27.20 -22.93 30.36
CA ASP A 351 27.64 -23.84 29.29
C ASP A 351 26.52 -24.83 28.91
N SER A 352 25.74 -25.30 29.88
CA SER A 352 24.56 -26.13 29.61
C SER A 352 23.48 -25.39 28.81
N ASN A 353 23.25 -24.11 29.11
CA ASN A 353 22.27 -23.30 28.38
C ASN A 353 22.74 -22.96 26.96
N LEU A 354 24.03 -22.68 26.77
CA LEU A 354 24.63 -22.50 25.44
C LEU A 354 24.55 -23.79 24.62
N ALA A 355 24.88 -24.94 25.22
CA ALA A 355 24.80 -26.24 24.56
C ALA A 355 23.36 -26.58 24.13
N ALA A 356 22.34 -26.21 24.91
CA ALA A 356 20.94 -26.38 24.54
C ALA A 356 20.54 -25.59 23.27
N MET A 357 21.26 -24.52 22.94
CA MET A 357 21.11 -23.73 21.71
C MET A 357 22.04 -24.18 20.58
N GLY A 358 22.84 -25.23 20.79
CA GLY A 358 23.85 -25.67 19.83
C GLY A 358 25.06 -24.74 19.73
N ILE A 359 25.32 -23.95 20.78
CA ILE A 359 26.44 -22.98 20.83
C ILE A 359 27.57 -23.58 21.66
N GLU A 360 28.77 -23.64 21.10
CA GLU A 360 29.96 -24.08 21.83
C GLU A 360 30.46 -23.00 22.81
N PRO A 361 31.09 -23.38 23.94
CA PRO A 361 31.70 -22.41 24.84
C PRO A 361 32.80 -21.60 24.13
N PRO A 362 32.97 -20.29 24.48
CA PRO A 362 33.93 -19.43 23.80
C PRO A 362 35.35 -20.03 23.77
N SER A 363 35.92 -20.10 22.58
CA SER A 363 37.29 -20.53 22.26
C SER A 363 38.35 -19.63 22.91
N ARG A 364 39.62 -20.00 22.77
CA ARG A 364 40.71 -19.17 23.29
C ARG A 364 40.81 -17.83 22.55
N ASP A 365 40.62 -17.84 21.24
CA ASP A 365 40.76 -16.65 20.41
C ASP A 365 39.63 -15.64 20.68
N GLU A 366 38.40 -16.12 20.87
CA GLU A 366 37.27 -15.28 21.28
C GLU A 366 37.46 -14.66 22.67
N ARG A 367 38.09 -15.39 23.59
CA ARG A 367 38.45 -14.83 24.91
C ARG A 367 39.51 -13.74 24.80
N ASP A 368 40.52 -13.93 23.95
CA ASP A 368 41.57 -12.94 23.74
C ASP A 368 41.02 -11.71 23.00
N ALA A 369 40.09 -11.91 22.06
CA ALA A 369 39.32 -10.84 21.41
C ALA A 369 38.44 -10.08 22.43
N TRP A 370 37.71 -10.79 23.30
CA TRP A 370 36.96 -10.17 24.39
C TRP A 370 37.87 -9.32 25.28
N ARG A 371 39.03 -9.83 25.68
CA ARG A 371 39.99 -9.09 26.51
C ARG A 371 40.57 -7.86 25.82
N SER A 372 40.86 -7.93 24.51
CA SER A 372 41.41 -6.80 23.76
C SER A 372 40.41 -5.63 23.67
N LYS A 373 39.11 -5.93 23.65
CA LYS A 373 38.00 -4.97 23.70
C LYS A 373 37.79 -4.32 25.09
N ARG A 374 38.52 -4.72 26.15
CA ARG A 374 38.32 -4.23 27.54
C ARG A 374 38.46 -2.71 27.67
N ARG A 375 39.39 -2.09 26.93
CA ARG A 375 39.58 -0.63 26.95
C ARG A 375 38.33 0.08 26.42
N TRP A 376 37.83 -0.36 25.26
CA TRP A 376 36.64 0.15 24.61
C TRP A 376 35.39 0.00 25.50
N ARG A 377 35.22 -1.18 26.13
CA ARG A 377 34.16 -1.41 27.14
C ARG A 377 34.27 -0.50 28.37
N GLY A 378 35.46 -0.01 28.69
CA GLY A 378 35.67 0.93 29.81
C GLY A 378 35.43 2.39 29.42
N ASP A 379 35.54 2.72 28.13
CA ASP A 379 35.30 4.06 27.60
C ASP A 379 33.78 4.36 27.39
N VAL A 380 32.93 3.34 27.49
CA VAL A 380 31.46 3.43 27.35
C VAL A 380 30.72 2.76 28.52
N ASP A 381 29.48 3.16 28.81
CA ASP A 381 28.61 2.42 29.73
C ASP A 381 28.02 1.17 29.06
N TYR A 382 28.86 0.16 28.87
CA TYR A 382 28.48 -1.06 28.15
C TYR A 382 27.33 -1.82 28.83
N ALA A 383 27.30 -1.83 30.18
CA ALA A 383 26.22 -2.47 30.93
C ALA A 383 24.89 -1.73 30.73
N GLY A 384 24.92 -0.39 30.72
CA GLY A 384 23.77 0.44 30.39
C GLY A 384 23.27 0.20 28.96
N VAL A 385 24.17 0.09 27.98
CA VAL A 385 23.86 -0.23 26.58
C VAL A 385 23.13 -1.57 26.46
N VAL A 386 23.69 -2.64 27.05
CA VAL A 386 23.07 -3.97 27.01
C VAL A 386 21.70 -3.97 27.69
N LYS A 387 21.56 -3.26 28.82
CA LYS A 387 20.27 -3.11 29.50
C LYS A 387 19.24 -2.38 28.62
N PHE A 388 19.64 -1.29 27.97
CA PHE A 388 18.78 -0.51 27.08
C PHE A 388 18.28 -1.37 25.91
N ILE A 389 19.18 -2.09 25.22
CA ILE A 389 18.82 -3.00 24.11
C ILE A 389 17.82 -4.05 24.58
N ASN A 390 18.09 -4.72 25.70
CA ASN A 390 17.20 -5.75 26.24
C ASN A 390 15.82 -5.22 26.66
N THR A 391 15.68 -3.91 26.86
CA THR A 391 14.41 -3.27 27.25
C THR A 391 13.64 -2.81 26.01
N GLU A 392 14.30 -2.07 25.11
CA GLU A 392 13.64 -1.38 24.01
C GLU A 392 13.54 -2.20 22.72
N GLN A 393 14.49 -3.11 22.44
CA GLN A 393 14.42 -3.93 21.22
C GLN A 393 13.18 -4.86 21.17
N PRO A 394 12.80 -5.57 22.25
CA PRO A 394 11.56 -6.36 22.25
C PRO A 394 10.30 -5.50 22.08
N ARG A 395 10.36 -4.22 22.47
CA ARG A 395 9.27 -3.28 22.25
C ARG A 395 9.16 -2.89 20.76
N LEU A 396 10.29 -2.59 20.12
CA LEU A 396 10.34 -2.36 18.66
C LEU A 396 9.77 -3.55 17.88
N GLU A 397 10.20 -4.77 18.20
CA GLU A 397 9.77 -5.99 17.51
C GLU A 397 8.27 -6.25 17.67
N ARG A 398 7.70 -6.00 18.86
CA ARG A 398 6.25 -6.08 19.06
C ARG A 398 5.49 -5.05 18.22
N LEU A 399 5.97 -3.80 18.16
CA LEU A 399 5.35 -2.76 17.34
C LEU A 399 5.39 -3.10 15.86
N GLN A 400 6.52 -3.62 15.37
CA GLN A 400 6.66 -4.11 14.00
C GLN A 400 5.72 -5.29 13.71
N ALA A 401 5.60 -6.24 14.64
CA ALA A 401 4.68 -7.37 14.52
C ALA A 401 3.21 -6.92 14.46
N HIS A 402 2.82 -5.94 15.28
CA HIS A 402 1.46 -5.37 15.25
C HIS A 402 1.17 -4.67 13.93
N ALA A 403 2.09 -3.82 13.45
CA ALA A 403 1.94 -3.14 12.17
C ALA A 403 1.83 -4.14 11.01
N LYS A 404 2.66 -5.18 11.02
CA LYS A 404 2.61 -6.28 10.04
C LYS A 404 1.27 -7.03 10.06
N ALA A 405 0.76 -7.41 11.22
CA ALA A 405 -0.52 -8.11 11.31
C ALA A 405 -1.70 -7.25 10.82
N ASN A 406 -1.69 -5.95 11.12
CA ASN A 406 -2.72 -5.02 10.60
C ASN A 406 -2.61 -4.86 9.07
N LEU A 407 -1.38 -4.82 8.54
CA LEU A 407 -1.16 -4.77 7.09
C LEU A 407 -1.70 -6.03 6.40
N GLU A 408 -1.47 -7.20 6.97
CA GLU A 408 -1.98 -8.47 6.44
C GLU A 408 -3.51 -8.50 6.43
N ASP A 409 -4.16 -8.04 7.50
CA ASP A 409 -5.63 -7.92 7.57
C ASP A 409 -6.18 -6.99 6.48
N VAL A 410 -5.51 -5.84 6.23
CA VAL A 410 -5.89 -4.91 5.15
C VAL A 410 -5.72 -5.56 3.78
N ILE A 411 -4.58 -6.21 3.52
CA ILE A 411 -4.29 -6.86 2.23
C ILE A 411 -5.33 -7.94 1.91
N VAL A 412 -5.64 -8.82 2.88
CA VAL A 412 -6.62 -9.90 2.69
C VAL A 412 -8.01 -9.34 2.35
N TRP A 413 -8.38 -8.19 2.92
CA TRP A 413 -9.63 -7.51 2.56
C TRP A 413 -9.59 -6.86 1.18
N LEU A 414 -8.48 -6.23 0.81
CA LEU A 414 -8.31 -5.64 -0.52
C LEU A 414 -8.37 -6.70 -1.63
N GLU A 415 -7.85 -7.90 -1.38
CA GLU A 415 -7.91 -9.05 -2.30
C GLU A 415 -9.34 -9.60 -2.48
N ARG A 416 -10.24 -9.35 -1.52
CA ARG A 416 -11.66 -9.72 -1.63
C ARG A 416 -12.46 -8.73 -2.48
N LEU A 417 -12.07 -7.47 -2.53
CA LEU A 417 -12.82 -6.45 -3.26
C LEU A 417 -12.90 -6.81 -4.76
N PRO A 418 -14.03 -6.51 -5.43
CA PRO A 418 -14.10 -6.68 -6.87
C PRO A 418 -13.10 -5.75 -7.57
N THR A 419 -12.60 -6.17 -8.73
CA THR A 419 -11.65 -5.38 -9.53
C THR A 419 -12.30 -4.19 -10.27
N ASP A 420 -13.63 -4.20 -10.33
CA ASP A 420 -14.47 -3.25 -11.05
C ASP A 420 -15.20 -2.34 -10.05
N GLY A 421 -15.12 -1.02 -10.29
CA GLY A 421 -15.77 -0.04 -9.42
C GLY A 421 -17.30 -0.06 -9.49
N GLU A 422 -17.91 -0.46 -10.62
CA GLU A 422 -19.38 -0.54 -10.74
C GLU A 422 -19.97 -1.63 -9.83
N SER A 423 -19.21 -2.71 -9.57
CA SER A 423 -19.57 -3.76 -8.61
C SER A 423 -19.59 -3.26 -7.17
N LEU A 424 -19.00 -2.09 -6.89
CA LEU A 424 -19.09 -1.38 -5.62
C LEU A 424 -20.09 -0.23 -5.65
N CYS A 425 -20.95 -0.19 -6.67
CA CYS A 425 -21.98 0.82 -6.88
C CYS A 425 -21.50 2.20 -7.33
N PHE A 426 -20.24 2.34 -7.76
CA PHE A 426 -19.73 3.63 -8.25
C PHE A 426 -19.91 3.75 -9.77
N ASP A 427 -20.48 4.87 -10.21
CA ASP A 427 -20.57 5.24 -11.61
C ASP A 427 -19.24 5.82 -12.09
N LEU A 428 -18.47 5.04 -12.86
CA LEU A 428 -17.18 5.45 -13.42
C LEU A 428 -17.30 6.52 -14.53
N CYS A 429 -18.51 6.79 -15.02
CA CYS A 429 -18.81 7.88 -15.95
C CYS A 429 -19.10 9.20 -15.24
N ASP A 430 -19.38 9.17 -13.92
CA ASP A 430 -19.58 10.34 -13.09
C ASP A 430 -18.25 10.87 -12.53
N GLU A 431 -18.02 12.18 -12.65
CA GLU A 431 -16.74 12.80 -12.29
C GLU A 431 -16.51 12.79 -10.78
N GLU A 432 -17.55 13.02 -9.97
CA GLU A 432 -17.44 13.02 -8.50
C GLU A 432 -17.19 11.62 -7.97
N GLN A 433 -17.97 10.62 -8.42
CA GLN A 433 -17.80 9.23 -7.97
C GLN A 433 -16.46 8.62 -8.42
N SER A 434 -16.00 8.94 -9.63
CA SER A 434 -14.65 8.57 -10.10
C SER A 434 -13.57 9.18 -9.20
N GLN A 435 -13.69 10.46 -8.86
CA GLN A 435 -12.76 11.12 -7.93
C GLN A 435 -12.80 10.49 -6.53
N THR A 436 -13.99 10.18 -6.00
CA THR A 436 -14.16 9.52 -4.70
C THR A 436 -13.41 8.19 -4.63
N LEU A 437 -13.51 7.34 -5.67
CA LEU A 437 -12.75 6.09 -5.70
C LEU A 437 -11.24 6.30 -5.85
N LEU A 438 -10.81 7.31 -6.62
CA LEU A 438 -9.38 7.67 -6.71
C LEU A 438 -8.84 8.09 -5.34
N GLU A 439 -9.61 8.89 -4.58
CA GLU A 439 -9.24 9.33 -3.23
C GLU A 439 -9.15 8.14 -2.26
N PHE A 440 -10.10 7.20 -2.32
CA PHE A 440 -10.02 5.94 -1.59
C PHE A 440 -8.76 5.14 -1.96
N ALA A 441 -8.48 4.97 -3.25
CA ALA A 441 -7.30 4.21 -3.70
C ALA A 441 -5.98 4.88 -3.29
N ALA A 442 -5.94 6.22 -3.27
CA ALA A 442 -4.77 6.96 -2.80
C ALA A 442 -4.57 6.80 -1.29
N LEU A 443 -5.64 6.85 -0.48
CA LEU A 443 -5.57 6.57 0.96
C LEU A 443 -5.02 5.16 1.22
N VAL A 444 -5.53 4.15 0.49
CA VAL A 444 -5.04 2.77 0.57
C VAL A 444 -3.56 2.71 0.21
N SER A 445 -3.18 3.30 -0.92
CA SER A 445 -1.79 3.28 -1.42
C SER A 445 -0.80 3.95 -0.46
N GLU A 446 -1.21 5.06 0.16
CA GLU A 446 -0.40 5.76 1.16
C GLU A 446 -0.21 4.91 2.43
N ALA A 447 -1.29 4.29 2.93
CA ALA A 447 -1.23 3.44 4.11
C ALA A 447 -0.35 2.21 3.90
N LEU A 448 -0.49 1.52 2.77
CA LEU A 448 0.31 0.34 2.44
C LEU A 448 1.77 0.70 2.13
N GLY A 449 1.99 1.85 1.48
CA GLY A 449 3.31 2.33 1.05
C GLY A 449 4.33 2.53 2.19
N ALA A 450 3.87 2.58 3.45
CA ALA A 450 4.72 2.69 4.63
C ALA A 450 5.65 1.48 4.85
N THR A 451 5.28 0.31 4.34
CA THR A 451 5.98 -0.97 4.58
C THR A 451 6.53 -1.58 3.30
N GLU A 452 7.57 -2.44 3.42
CA GLU A 452 8.12 -3.16 2.26
C GLU A 452 7.09 -4.12 1.66
N GLN A 453 6.41 -4.90 2.50
CA GLN A 453 5.37 -5.83 2.08
C GLN A 453 4.22 -5.12 1.36
N GLY A 454 3.75 -3.97 1.88
CA GLY A 454 2.68 -3.20 1.23
C GLY A 454 3.11 -2.61 -0.12
N ARG A 455 4.35 -2.13 -0.25
CA ARG A 455 4.90 -1.67 -1.54
C ARG A 455 5.02 -2.79 -2.57
N GLN A 456 5.45 -3.97 -2.12
CA GLN A 456 5.52 -5.14 -2.99
C GLN A 456 4.11 -5.53 -3.48
N TRP A 457 3.14 -5.58 -2.57
CA TRP A 457 1.74 -5.85 -2.92
C TRP A 457 1.19 -4.82 -3.92
N LEU A 458 1.42 -3.52 -3.69
CA LEU A 458 1.03 -2.45 -4.63
C LEU A 458 1.68 -2.65 -6.00
N THR A 459 2.97 -2.95 -6.04
CA THR A 459 3.71 -3.17 -7.29
C THR A 459 3.15 -4.35 -8.07
N ASP A 460 2.87 -5.46 -7.38
CA ASP A 460 2.33 -6.67 -8.00
C ASP A 460 0.88 -6.46 -8.47
N THR A 461 0.05 -5.80 -7.65
CA THR A 461 -1.32 -5.43 -8.00
C THR A 461 -1.40 -4.52 -9.22
N PHE A 462 -0.56 -3.46 -9.32
CA PHE A 462 -0.54 -2.60 -10.51
C PHE A 462 -0.02 -3.34 -11.75
N ARG A 463 0.86 -4.33 -11.55
CA ARG A 463 1.40 -5.17 -12.63
C ARG A 463 0.37 -6.18 -13.11
N GLU A 464 -0.40 -6.80 -12.24
CA GLU A 464 -1.34 -7.88 -12.60
C GLU A 464 -2.76 -7.38 -12.89
N ARG A 465 -3.17 -6.27 -12.25
CA ARG A 465 -4.50 -5.63 -12.37
C ARG A 465 -5.64 -6.51 -11.88
N ASP A 466 -5.36 -7.27 -10.85
CA ASP A 466 -6.22 -8.27 -10.24
C ASP A 466 -6.92 -7.78 -8.97
N SER A 467 -6.78 -6.50 -8.63
CA SER A 467 -7.55 -5.84 -7.57
C SER A 467 -8.09 -4.48 -8.00
N LEU A 468 -9.02 -3.93 -7.21
CA LEU A 468 -9.58 -2.59 -7.41
C LEU A 468 -8.47 -1.52 -7.50
N ILE A 469 -7.44 -1.63 -6.66
CA ILE A 469 -6.32 -0.69 -6.65
C ILE A 469 -5.52 -0.81 -7.96
N GLY A 470 -5.32 -2.04 -8.45
CA GLY A 470 -4.59 -2.32 -9.68
C GLY A 470 -5.26 -1.76 -10.94
N THR A 471 -6.59 -1.64 -10.93
CA THR A 471 -7.36 -1.02 -12.01
C THR A 471 -7.58 0.49 -11.82
N GLY A 472 -7.13 1.09 -10.71
CA GLY A 472 -7.35 2.50 -10.38
C GLY A 472 -6.84 3.48 -11.42
N LEU A 473 -5.68 3.21 -12.04
CA LEU A 473 -5.16 4.04 -13.14
C LEU A 473 -6.01 4.01 -14.41
N PHE A 474 -6.88 3.00 -14.53
CA PHE A 474 -7.83 2.78 -15.62
C PHE A 474 -9.25 3.13 -15.17
N ASN A 475 -9.37 4.07 -14.22
CA ASN A 475 -10.63 4.50 -13.63
C ASN A 475 -11.48 3.31 -13.16
N PHE A 476 -10.83 2.33 -12.52
CA PHE A 476 -11.47 1.15 -11.92
C PHE A 476 -12.23 0.27 -12.92
N SER A 477 -11.87 0.32 -14.21
CA SER A 477 -12.46 -0.51 -15.26
C SER A 477 -11.47 -1.56 -15.79
N PRO A 478 -11.66 -2.85 -15.45
CA PRO A 478 -10.84 -3.94 -16.00
C PRO A 478 -10.93 -4.04 -17.53
N ALA A 479 -12.09 -3.74 -18.11
CA ALA A 479 -12.30 -3.76 -19.55
C ALA A 479 -11.47 -2.68 -20.27
N LEU A 480 -11.44 -1.46 -19.72
CA LEU A 480 -10.59 -0.40 -20.23
C LEU A 480 -9.11 -0.76 -20.10
N ALA A 481 -8.70 -1.32 -18.96
CA ALA A 481 -7.33 -1.76 -18.72
C ALA A 481 -6.88 -2.81 -19.75
N ALA A 482 -7.70 -3.84 -20.00
CA ALA A 482 -7.41 -4.88 -20.98
C ALA A 482 -7.32 -4.35 -22.42
N ALA A 483 -8.18 -3.40 -22.78
CA ALA A 483 -8.14 -2.76 -24.10
C ALA A 483 -6.86 -1.92 -24.28
N LEU A 484 -6.49 -1.09 -23.29
CA LEU A 484 -5.26 -0.28 -23.36
C LEU A 484 -4.00 -1.15 -23.34
N ASP A 485 -3.99 -2.28 -22.64
CA ASP A 485 -2.91 -3.27 -22.73
C ASP A 485 -2.76 -3.85 -24.12
N SER A 486 -3.88 -4.25 -24.71
CA SER A 486 -3.88 -4.85 -26.04
C SER A 486 -3.46 -3.83 -27.11
N ILE A 487 -3.87 -2.57 -26.96
CA ILE A 487 -3.43 -1.46 -27.81
C ILE A 487 -1.92 -1.22 -27.66
N ALA A 488 -1.42 -1.17 -26.42
CA ALA A 488 0.00 -1.05 -26.16
C ALA A 488 0.79 -2.22 -26.76
N GLN A 489 0.30 -3.45 -26.61
CA GLN A 489 0.91 -4.64 -27.20
C GLN A 489 0.97 -4.55 -28.73
N GLN A 490 -0.13 -4.21 -29.41
CA GLN A 490 -0.15 -4.05 -30.87
C GLN A 490 0.81 -2.95 -31.35
N TRP A 491 0.95 -1.87 -30.58
CA TRP A 491 1.91 -0.82 -30.87
C TRP A 491 3.37 -1.26 -30.63
N LEU A 492 3.67 -2.05 -29.61
CA LEU A 492 5.02 -2.58 -29.36
C LEU A 492 5.45 -3.59 -30.44
N GLU A 493 4.51 -4.40 -30.93
CA GLU A 493 4.76 -5.53 -31.83
C GLU A 493 4.68 -5.21 -33.32
N GLY A 494 4.04 -4.10 -33.72
CA GLY A 494 3.88 -3.75 -35.15
C GLY A 494 5.22 -3.78 -35.91
N GLY A 495 5.28 -4.40 -37.08
CA GLY A 495 6.49 -4.42 -37.93
C GLY A 495 6.53 -3.29 -38.96
N ALA A 496 7.67 -3.11 -39.62
CA ALA A 496 7.87 -2.15 -40.72
C ALA A 496 6.96 -2.41 -41.96
N ASP A 497 6.34 -3.60 -42.04
CA ASP A 497 5.53 -4.02 -43.19
C ASP A 497 4.03 -3.69 -43.06
N GLY A 498 3.62 -2.92 -42.04
CA GLY A 498 2.24 -2.42 -41.89
C GLY A 498 1.15 -3.47 -41.63
N ALA A 499 1.48 -4.75 -41.65
CA ALA A 499 0.53 -5.84 -41.39
C ALA A 499 0.32 -6.02 -39.87
N GLY A 500 -0.64 -5.29 -39.32
CA GLY A 500 -1.20 -5.54 -37.97
C GLY A 500 -0.65 -4.71 -36.81
N GLY A 501 0.18 -3.70 -37.07
CA GLY A 501 0.63 -2.74 -36.04
C GLY A 501 -0.33 -1.57 -35.87
N LEU A 502 -0.55 -1.14 -34.62
CA LEU A 502 -1.34 0.05 -34.30
C LEU A 502 -0.40 1.28 -34.32
N GLY A 503 -0.68 2.26 -35.16
CA GLY A 503 0.14 3.47 -35.35
C GLY A 503 0.35 3.83 -36.82
N VAL A 504 0.62 5.10 -37.11
CA VAL A 504 0.76 5.61 -38.49
C VAL A 504 2.24 5.82 -38.84
N MET A 505 2.59 5.56 -40.10
CA MET A 505 3.93 5.80 -40.61
C MET A 505 4.23 7.31 -40.61
N PRO A 506 5.45 7.74 -40.28
CA PRO A 506 5.78 9.17 -40.22
C PRO A 506 5.60 9.92 -41.54
N SER A 507 5.58 9.23 -42.68
CA SER A 507 5.31 9.81 -44.01
C SER A 507 3.90 10.40 -44.14
N ASP A 508 2.97 9.93 -43.32
CA ASP A 508 1.55 10.31 -43.39
C ASP A 508 1.24 11.46 -42.41
N VAL A 509 2.23 11.90 -41.62
CA VAL A 509 2.09 12.99 -40.66
C VAL A 509 3.01 14.15 -41.07
N ALA A 510 2.41 15.29 -41.44
CA ALA A 510 3.15 16.45 -41.92
C ALA A 510 4.02 17.09 -40.80
N GLY A 511 5.30 17.34 -41.09
CA GLY A 511 6.21 18.09 -40.20
C GLY A 511 7.25 17.28 -39.43
N PHE A 512 7.40 15.97 -39.71
CA PHE A 512 8.37 15.11 -39.04
C PHE A 512 9.74 15.09 -39.73
N ALA A 513 10.82 15.10 -38.93
CA ALA A 513 12.19 14.90 -39.37
C ALA A 513 12.86 13.81 -38.52
N GLY A 514 13.18 12.64 -39.10
CA GLY A 514 13.97 11.60 -38.42
C GLY A 514 13.64 10.14 -38.78
N ASN A 515 14.37 9.21 -38.13
CA ASN A 515 14.20 7.75 -38.18
C ASN A 515 13.14 7.29 -37.17
N VAL A 516 11.86 7.58 -37.44
CA VAL A 516 10.72 7.07 -36.68
C VAL A 516 10.03 6.02 -37.54
N ASP A 517 9.55 4.93 -36.94
CA ASP A 517 8.85 3.86 -37.67
C ASP A 517 7.33 3.92 -37.43
N ALA A 518 6.89 4.27 -36.21
CA ALA A 518 5.47 4.39 -35.90
C ALA A 518 5.17 5.49 -34.87
N VAL A 519 4.00 6.13 -34.99
CA VAL A 519 3.46 7.12 -34.06
C VAL A 519 2.12 6.65 -33.50
N LEU A 520 1.93 6.81 -32.18
CA LEU A 520 0.67 6.58 -31.48
C LEU A 520 0.24 7.87 -30.77
N SER A 521 -0.94 8.39 -31.10
CA SER A 521 -1.57 9.53 -30.42
C SER A 521 -2.88 9.11 -29.75
N LEU A 522 -3.45 9.98 -28.93
CA LEU A 522 -4.76 9.77 -28.32
C LEU A 522 -5.85 9.45 -29.37
N GLU A 523 -5.86 10.17 -30.50
CA GLU A 523 -6.81 9.92 -31.59
C GLU A 523 -6.68 8.49 -32.14
N HIS A 524 -5.45 8.00 -32.33
CA HIS A 524 -5.23 6.62 -32.77
C HIS A 524 -5.71 5.58 -31.77
N VAL A 525 -5.55 5.85 -30.46
CA VAL A 525 -6.07 4.98 -29.40
C VAL A 525 -7.59 4.91 -29.49
N GLN A 526 -8.27 6.07 -29.54
CA GLN A 526 -9.73 6.18 -29.58
C GLN A 526 -10.34 5.63 -30.87
N GLN A 527 -9.62 5.70 -32.00
CA GLN A 527 -10.04 5.15 -33.29
C GLN A 527 -9.66 3.68 -33.49
N SER A 528 -8.91 3.08 -32.56
CA SER A 528 -8.52 1.68 -32.68
C SER A 528 -9.72 0.75 -32.63
N ALA A 529 -9.65 -0.37 -33.36
CA ALA A 529 -10.72 -1.37 -33.34
C ALA A 529 -10.95 -1.94 -31.92
N LEU A 530 -9.90 -2.03 -31.10
CA LEU A 530 -10.00 -2.49 -29.72
C LEU A 530 -10.77 -1.51 -28.82
N PHE A 531 -10.52 -0.20 -28.96
CA PHE A 531 -11.24 0.81 -28.19
C PHE A 531 -12.69 0.95 -28.66
N LEU A 532 -12.92 0.96 -29.99
CA LEU A 532 -14.27 1.04 -30.56
C LEU A 532 -15.13 -0.21 -30.29
N ALA A 533 -14.52 -1.35 -29.97
CA ALA A 533 -15.21 -2.56 -29.57
C ALA A 533 -15.70 -2.53 -28.10
N LEU A 534 -15.21 -1.59 -27.29
CA LEU A 534 -15.69 -1.40 -25.92
C LEU A 534 -17.13 -0.92 -25.91
N ALA A 535 -17.90 -1.33 -24.90
CA ALA A 535 -19.22 -0.76 -24.66
C ALA A 535 -19.11 0.76 -24.41
N GLN A 536 -20.12 1.52 -24.86
CA GLN A 536 -20.11 2.98 -24.75
C GLN A 536 -19.78 3.50 -23.32
N PRO A 537 -20.36 2.95 -22.23
CA PRO A 537 -20.02 3.39 -20.88
C PRO A 537 -18.53 3.21 -20.51
N VAL A 538 -17.86 2.19 -21.07
CA VAL A 538 -16.43 1.97 -20.83
C VAL A 538 -15.57 2.97 -21.60
N GLN A 539 -16.01 3.40 -22.79
CA GLN A 539 -15.36 4.49 -23.51
C GLN A 539 -15.54 5.82 -22.78
N ASP A 540 -16.74 6.08 -22.27
CA ASP A 540 -17.08 7.29 -21.50
C ASP A 540 -16.26 7.36 -20.20
N THR A 541 -16.06 6.22 -19.52
CA THR A 541 -15.18 6.07 -18.35
C THR A 541 -13.76 6.60 -18.59
N PHE A 542 -13.20 6.37 -19.79
CA PHE A 542 -11.88 6.92 -20.17
C PHE A 542 -11.94 8.44 -20.33
N SER A 543 -13.00 8.97 -20.93
CA SER A 543 -13.19 10.43 -21.03
C SER A 543 -13.36 11.08 -19.66
N THR A 544 -14.11 10.46 -18.74
CA THR A 544 -14.30 10.93 -17.37
C THR A 544 -12.96 10.97 -16.63
N LEU A 545 -12.13 9.92 -16.77
CA LEU A 545 -10.78 9.92 -16.20
C LEU A 545 -9.93 11.12 -16.67
N GLN A 546 -9.96 11.45 -17.97
CA GLN A 546 -9.23 12.61 -18.51
C GLN A 546 -9.70 13.93 -17.88
N LYS A 547 -11.01 14.07 -17.63
CA LYS A 547 -11.56 15.28 -16.99
C LYS A 547 -11.19 15.34 -15.52
N VAL A 548 -11.34 14.24 -14.78
CA VAL A 548 -11.00 14.14 -13.35
C VAL A 548 -9.51 14.43 -13.14
N ALA A 549 -8.64 13.85 -13.97
CA ALA A 549 -7.19 14.11 -13.93
C ALA A 549 -6.81 15.53 -14.38
N ALA A 550 -7.67 16.24 -15.12
CA ALA A 550 -7.50 17.64 -15.46
C ALA A 550 -8.08 18.61 -14.41
N GLY A 551 -8.96 18.12 -13.52
CA GLY A 551 -9.69 18.87 -12.51
C GLY A 551 -9.24 18.57 -11.08
N ALA A 552 -10.21 18.40 -10.18
CA ALA A 552 -9.97 18.23 -8.74
C ALA A 552 -9.26 16.90 -8.39
N GLY A 553 -9.47 15.84 -9.15
CA GLY A 553 -8.79 14.56 -8.97
C GLY A 553 -7.34 14.50 -9.49
N ARG A 554 -6.79 15.60 -10.04
CA ARG A 554 -5.44 15.64 -10.63
C ARG A 554 -4.36 15.10 -9.70
N GLN A 555 -4.26 15.64 -8.48
CA GLN A 555 -3.16 15.32 -7.57
C GLN A 555 -3.23 13.86 -7.08
N VAL A 556 -4.44 13.36 -6.85
CA VAL A 556 -4.72 11.99 -6.42
C VAL A 556 -4.36 11.00 -7.53
N TRP A 557 -4.76 11.28 -8.76
CA TRP A 557 -4.39 10.47 -9.92
C TRP A 557 -2.87 10.47 -10.15
N GLU A 558 -2.21 11.64 -10.05
CA GLU A 558 -0.75 11.74 -10.13
C GLU A 558 -0.08 10.84 -9.07
N ALA A 559 -0.54 10.90 -7.81
CA ALA A 559 0.04 10.11 -6.72
C ALA A 559 -0.04 8.60 -6.99
N LEU A 560 -1.20 8.12 -7.46
CA LEU A 560 -1.38 6.73 -7.88
C LEU A 560 -0.47 6.37 -9.05
N ALA A 561 -0.33 7.25 -10.04
CA ALA A 561 0.50 6.99 -11.22
C ALA A 561 2.00 6.91 -10.89
N TYR A 562 2.49 7.76 -9.97
CA TYR A 562 3.85 7.64 -9.44
C TYR A 562 4.05 6.38 -8.60
N GLN A 563 3.04 5.98 -7.82
CA GLN A 563 3.08 4.74 -7.03
C GLN A 563 3.13 3.48 -7.92
N ALA A 564 2.53 3.54 -9.11
CA ALA A 564 2.51 2.44 -10.07
C ALA A 564 3.79 2.35 -10.94
N LEU A 565 4.69 3.34 -10.92
CA LEU A 565 5.93 3.30 -11.72
C LEU A 565 6.74 2.01 -11.55
N PRO A 566 6.93 1.44 -10.33
CA PRO A 566 7.63 0.16 -10.17
C PRO A 566 7.03 -0.98 -11.01
N ALA A 567 5.71 -0.98 -11.23
CA ALA A 567 5.02 -1.99 -12.03
C ALA A 567 5.34 -1.89 -13.54
N ALA A 568 5.79 -0.73 -14.02
CA ALA A 568 6.29 -0.58 -15.39
C ALA A 568 7.70 -1.18 -15.58
N GLY A 569 8.40 -1.49 -14.47
CA GLY A 569 9.68 -2.17 -14.48
C GLY A 569 9.59 -3.64 -14.88
N ALA A 570 10.68 -4.15 -15.45
CA ALA A 570 10.73 -5.43 -16.13
C ALA A 570 10.93 -6.67 -15.23
N GLY A 571 11.52 -6.50 -14.04
CA GLY A 571 12.08 -7.61 -13.26
C GLY A 571 13.16 -8.40 -14.01
N ALA A 572 13.65 -9.51 -13.43
CA ALA A 572 14.76 -10.29 -13.99
C ALA A 572 14.43 -11.09 -15.28
N GLN A 573 13.15 -11.31 -15.58
CA GLN A 573 12.67 -11.97 -16.80
C GLN A 573 11.46 -11.21 -17.32
N VAL A 574 11.50 -10.81 -18.60
CA VAL A 574 10.50 -9.89 -19.15
C VAL A 574 9.64 -10.61 -20.16
N ALA A 575 8.42 -10.96 -19.75
CA ALA A 575 7.40 -11.45 -20.67
C ALA A 575 6.90 -10.32 -21.58
N ALA A 576 6.46 -10.66 -22.79
CA ALA A 576 5.91 -9.68 -23.74
C ALA A 576 4.77 -8.84 -23.15
N GLN A 577 3.91 -9.51 -22.40
CA GLN A 577 2.76 -8.94 -21.72
C GLN A 577 3.17 -7.93 -20.64
N GLN A 578 4.25 -8.17 -19.91
CA GLN A 578 4.75 -7.25 -18.88
C GLN A 578 5.27 -5.95 -19.51
N THR A 579 5.97 -6.04 -20.66
CA THR A 579 6.38 -4.84 -21.41
C THR A 579 5.17 -4.04 -21.90
N ALA A 580 4.12 -4.71 -22.37
CA ALA A 580 2.87 -4.07 -22.80
C ALA A 580 2.15 -3.35 -21.66
N ARG A 581 2.04 -4.00 -20.51
CA ARG A 581 1.47 -3.39 -19.31
C ARG A 581 2.26 -2.17 -18.84
N GLY A 582 3.59 -2.23 -18.82
CA GLY A 582 4.42 -1.05 -18.55
C GLY A 582 4.22 0.07 -19.58
N ALA A 583 4.09 -0.28 -20.86
CA ALA A 583 3.83 0.69 -21.93
C ALA A 583 2.46 1.36 -21.80
N SER A 584 1.44 0.67 -21.30
CA SER A 584 0.14 1.31 -21.03
C SER A 584 0.19 2.35 -19.89
N ILE A 585 1.10 2.21 -18.92
CA ILE A 585 1.33 3.26 -17.89
C ILE A 585 1.89 4.53 -18.56
N ALA A 586 2.83 4.37 -19.50
CA ALA A 586 3.33 5.49 -20.31
C ALA A 586 2.23 6.09 -21.21
N LEU A 587 1.35 5.26 -21.76
CA LEU A 587 0.19 5.68 -22.57
C LEU A 587 -0.78 6.53 -21.74
N LEU A 588 -1.11 6.08 -20.52
CA LEU A 588 -1.95 6.84 -19.59
C LEU A 588 -1.28 8.17 -19.21
N ALA A 589 0.00 8.15 -18.85
CA ALA A 589 0.74 9.38 -18.56
C ALA A 589 0.68 10.36 -19.75
N ALA A 590 0.84 9.88 -20.98
CA ALA A 590 0.81 10.70 -22.18
C ALA A 590 -0.58 11.30 -22.49
N PHE A 591 -1.65 10.53 -22.26
CA PHE A 591 -2.97 10.87 -22.81
C PHE A 591 -4.03 11.24 -21.77
N VAL A 592 -3.81 10.94 -20.48
CA VAL A 592 -4.70 11.33 -19.38
C VAL A 592 -4.26 12.64 -18.74
N HIS A 593 -2.95 12.81 -18.53
CA HIS A 593 -2.45 13.94 -17.78
C HIS A 593 -2.52 15.27 -18.58
N PRO A 594 -3.07 16.37 -18.01
CA PRO A 594 -3.25 17.64 -18.73
C PRO A 594 -1.93 18.26 -19.24
N ASP A 595 -0.84 18.19 -18.47
CA ASP A 595 0.48 18.70 -18.90
C ASP A 595 1.04 18.05 -20.18
N ASN A 596 0.53 16.87 -20.55
CA ASN A 596 0.99 16.13 -21.72
C ASN A 596 0.04 16.25 -22.93
N GLN A 597 -0.97 17.14 -22.89
CA GLN A 597 -1.89 17.34 -24.01
C GLN A 597 -1.17 17.60 -25.33
N GLY A 598 -1.58 16.87 -26.37
CA GLY A 598 -0.98 16.92 -27.71
C GLY A 598 0.31 16.12 -27.87
N THR A 599 0.84 15.52 -26.80
CA THR A 599 1.97 14.58 -26.88
C THR A 599 1.56 13.32 -27.63
N PHE A 600 2.52 12.68 -28.27
CA PHE A 600 2.34 11.38 -28.91
C PHE A 600 3.53 10.47 -28.63
N LEU A 601 3.29 9.17 -28.60
CA LEU A 601 4.32 8.15 -28.44
C LEU A 601 4.92 7.80 -29.81
N GLN A 602 6.21 7.50 -29.80
CA GLN A 602 7.01 7.23 -30.99
C GLN A 602 7.77 5.92 -30.81
N ARG A 603 7.90 5.18 -31.91
CA ARG A 603 8.70 3.95 -31.97
C ARG A 603 9.75 4.06 -33.06
N ASN A 604 10.98 3.65 -32.74
CA ASN A 604 12.12 3.58 -33.65
C ASN A 604 12.70 2.15 -33.61
N ASP A 605 12.27 1.30 -34.53
CA ASP A 605 12.70 -0.09 -34.67
C ASP A 605 14.17 -0.20 -35.12
N GLY A 606 14.72 0.85 -35.75
CA GLY A 606 16.15 1.01 -36.00
C GLY A 606 17.01 1.00 -34.71
N ALA A 607 16.43 1.37 -33.56
CA ALA A 607 17.11 1.36 -32.27
C ALA A 607 17.57 -0.04 -31.85
N MET A 608 16.88 -1.11 -32.25
CA MET A 608 17.26 -2.49 -31.90
C MET A 608 18.66 -2.85 -32.44
N ALA A 609 18.95 -2.45 -33.68
CA ALA A 609 20.27 -2.66 -34.27
C ALA A 609 21.34 -1.84 -33.53
N GLN A 610 21.02 -0.61 -33.13
CA GLN A 610 21.91 0.25 -32.37
C GLN A 610 22.18 -0.33 -30.96
N GLN A 611 21.16 -0.87 -30.29
CA GLN A 611 21.28 -1.53 -28.99
C GLN A 611 22.23 -2.73 -29.04
N ARG A 612 22.22 -3.52 -30.13
CA ARG A 612 23.19 -4.62 -30.32
C ARG A 612 24.63 -4.11 -30.37
N HIS A 613 24.88 -3.03 -31.11
CA HIS A 613 26.22 -2.43 -31.18
C HIS A 613 26.64 -1.82 -29.83
N TRP A 614 25.71 -1.14 -29.16
CA TRP A 614 25.93 -0.58 -27.83
C TRP A 614 26.28 -1.67 -26.79
N ARG A 615 25.52 -2.78 -26.74
CA ARG A 615 25.80 -3.93 -25.87
C ARG A 615 27.18 -4.53 -26.12
N ALA A 616 27.56 -4.72 -27.40
CA ALA A 616 28.89 -5.20 -27.75
C ALA A 616 30.00 -4.25 -27.26
N GLY A 617 29.76 -2.93 -27.33
CA GLY A 617 30.66 -1.92 -26.77
C GLY A 617 30.80 -2.01 -25.24
N MET A 618 29.68 -2.14 -24.52
CA MET A 618 29.65 -2.31 -23.06
C MET A 618 30.43 -3.56 -22.62
N LEU A 619 30.20 -4.70 -23.27
CA LEU A 619 30.93 -5.94 -22.96
C LEU A 619 32.43 -5.79 -23.21
N ARG A 620 32.82 -5.17 -24.33
CA ARG A 620 34.22 -4.91 -24.66
C ARG A 620 34.91 -4.09 -23.57
N LEU A 621 34.30 -2.99 -23.13
CA LEU A 621 34.84 -2.14 -22.07
C LEU A 621 34.91 -2.88 -20.73
N SER A 622 33.87 -3.64 -20.36
CA SER A 622 33.86 -4.48 -19.17
C SER A 622 35.01 -5.50 -19.14
N ILE A 623 35.30 -6.15 -20.27
CA ILE A 623 36.43 -7.09 -20.41
C ILE A 623 37.76 -6.34 -20.22
N GLN A 624 37.92 -5.16 -20.81
CA GLN A 624 39.14 -4.36 -20.70
C GLN A 624 39.38 -3.87 -19.26
N ILE A 625 38.33 -3.41 -18.57
CA ILE A 625 38.37 -3.01 -17.15
C ILE A 625 38.83 -4.19 -16.29
N LYS A 626 38.21 -5.36 -16.46
CA LYS A 626 38.57 -6.58 -15.72
C LYS A 626 40.03 -6.98 -15.97
N ALA A 627 40.52 -6.88 -17.20
CA ALA A 627 41.91 -7.15 -17.52
C ALA A 627 42.88 -6.22 -16.78
N GLN A 628 42.59 -4.92 -16.71
CA GLN A 628 43.40 -3.96 -15.95
C GLN A 628 43.35 -4.21 -14.44
N GLN A 629 42.18 -4.55 -13.90
CA GLN A 629 42.03 -4.92 -12.48
C GLN A 629 42.83 -6.19 -12.11
N LEU A 630 42.89 -7.18 -13.01
CA LEU A 630 43.71 -8.37 -12.81
C LEU A 630 45.20 -8.04 -12.83
N LEU A 631 45.65 -7.13 -13.70
CA LEU A 631 47.05 -6.67 -13.72
C LEU A 631 47.47 -6.01 -12.40
N LEU A 632 46.56 -5.32 -11.70
CA LEU A 632 46.84 -4.70 -10.40
C LEU A 632 47.11 -5.70 -9.26
N ARG A 633 46.74 -6.98 -9.45
CA ARG A 633 47.02 -8.08 -8.50
C ARG A 633 48.44 -8.62 -8.62
N ALA A 634 49.12 -8.38 -9.73
CA ALA A 634 50.50 -8.79 -9.94
C ALA A 634 51.50 -7.77 -9.36
N PRO A 635 52.69 -8.20 -8.91
CA PRO A 635 53.74 -7.28 -8.49
C PRO A 635 54.22 -6.41 -9.66
N MET A 636 54.29 -5.09 -9.47
CA MET A 636 54.71 -4.12 -10.50
C MET A 636 55.35 -2.87 -9.91
N SER A 637 56.09 -2.13 -10.75
CA SER A 637 56.72 -0.87 -10.34
C SER A 637 55.69 0.24 -10.09
N PRO A 638 55.98 1.24 -9.23
CA PRO A 638 55.06 2.34 -8.94
C PRO A 638 54.60 3.12 -10.18
N GLY A 639 55.50 3.36 -11.14
CA GLY A 639 55.17 4.05 -12.38
C GLY A 639 54.20 3.27 -13.27
N ARG A 640 54.41 1.94 -13.38
CA ARG A 640 53.51 1.04 -14.12
C ARG A 640 52.15 0.92 -13.43
N ARG A 641 52.12 0.90 -12.10
CA ARG A 641 50.88 0.91 -11.32
C ARG A 641 50.09 2.20 -11.56
N ALA A 642 50.75 3.36 -11.56
CA ALA A 642 50.12 4.65 -11.84
C ALA A 642 49.60 4.77 -13.29
N GLU A 643 50.26 4.11 -14.25
CA GLU A 643 49.77 4.00 -15.63
C GLU A 643 48.51 3.13 -15.72
N VAL A 644 48.53 1.92 -15.14
CA VAL A 644 47.37 1.02 -15.10
C VAL A 644 46.17 1.67 -14.43
N LEU A 645 46.37 2.38 -13.32
CA LEU A 645 45.29 3.13 -12.65
C LEU A 645 44.72 4.27 -13.51
N ARG A 646 45.56 4.98 -14.28
CA ARG A 646 45.08 6.01 -15.22
C ARG A 646 44.27 5.39 -16.36
N THR A 647 44.74 4.28 -16.93
CA THR A 647 44.02 3.56 -17.98
C THR A 647 42.71 3.00 -17.46
N LEU A 648 42.70 2.41 -16.26
CA LEU A 648 41.50 1.91 -15.60
C LEU A 648 40.47 3.03 -15.42
N GLY A 649 40.87 4.18 -14.88
CA GLY A 649 39.97 5.33 -14.73
C GLY A 649 39.44 5.85 -16.07
N SER A 650 40.25 5.83 -17.14
CA SER A 650 39.77 6.19 -18.48
C SER A 650 38.72 5.22 -19.00
N LEU A 651 38.95 3.91 -18.87
CA LEU A 651 38.02 2.87 -19.30
C LEU A 651 36.72 2.91 -18.49
N GLU A 652 36.78 3.15 -17.18
CA GLU A 652 35.61 3.32 -16.33
C GLU A 652 34.78 4.55 -16.75
N ASN A 653 35.44 5.65 -17.12
CA ASN A 653 34.76 6.84 -17.65
C ASN A 653 34.10 6.57 -19.01
N ASP A 654 34.80 5.91 -19.93
CA ASP A 654 34.25 5.54 -21.24
C ASP A 654 33.05 4.60 -21.09
N HIS A 655 33.11 3.69 -20.12
CA HIS A 655 32.03 2.76 -19.81
C HIS A 655 30.79 3.48 -19.27
N GLN A 656 30.96 4.41 -18.33
CA GLN A 656 29.87 5.25 -17.83
C GLN A 656 29.28 6.15 -18.94
N ALA A 657 30.12 6.75 -19.77
CA ALA A 657 29.69 7.59 -20.87
C ALA A 657 28.88 6.80 -21.91
N LEU A 658 29.29 5.55 -22.20
CA LEU A 658 28.56 4.65 -23.07
C LEU A 658 27.23 4.22 -22.45
N ALA A 659 27.18 3.92 -21.14
CA ALA A 659 25.94 3.56 -20.46
C ALA A 659 24.84 4.64 -20.60
N LEU A 660 25.23 5.92 -20.58
CA LEU A 660 24.31 7.05 -20.78
C LEU A 660 23.88 7.27 -22.24
N GLN A 661 24.40 6.50 -23.19
CA GLN A 661 24.11 6.56 -24.63
C GLN A 661 23.31 5.34 -25.10
N GLU A 662 22.61 4.66 -24.19
CA GLU A 662 21.74 3.55 -24.57
C GLU A 662 20.69 4.01 -25.58
N PRO A 663 20.61 3.39 -26.78
CA PRO A 663 19.60 3.71 -27.76
C PRO A 663 18.20 3.38 -27.25
N LYS A 664 17.29 4.36 -27.33
CA LYS A 664 15.90 4.22 -26.88
C LYS A 664 14.99 3.91 -28.07
N ARG A 665 14.21 2.85 -27.97
CA ARG A 665 13.25 2.41 -28.98
C ARG A 665 11.93 3.16 -28.88
N PHE A 666 11.50 3.46 -27.67
CA PHE A 666 10.22 4.13 -27.38
C PHE A 666 10.47 5.54 -26.85
N THR A 667 9.91 6.53 -27.49
CA THR A 667 10.06 7.95 -27.10
C THR A 667 8.71 8.65 -27.15
N ALA A 668 8.67 9.91 -26.76
CA ALA A 668 7.52 10.77 -26.99
C ALA A 668 7.95 12.07 -27.66
N GLY A 669 7.08 12.60 -28.50
CA GLY A 669 7.25 13.88 -29.20
C GLY A 669 6.35 14.97 -28.62
N PRO A 670 6.81 16.23 -28.59
CA PRO A 670 6.02 17.35 -28.09
C PRO A 670 4.85 17.67 -29.01
N ALA A 671 3.82 18.31 -28.46
CA ALA A 671 2.62 18.73 -29.20
C ALA A 671 2.93 19.62 -30.41
N GLN A 672 3.99 20.44 -30.38
CA GLN A 672 4.50 21.23 -31.53
C GLN A 672 6.01 21.52 -31.40
N GLY A 673 6.79 21.20 -32.44
CA GLY A 673 8.02 21.94 -32.79
C GLY A 673 9.32 21.79 -31.95
N ALA A 674 9.43 20.89 -30.97
CA ALA A 674 10.70 20.68 -30.26
C ALA A 674 11.50 19.47 -30.80
N ALA A 675 12.83 19.63 -30.88
CA ALA A 675 13.73 18.79 -31.66
C ALA A 675 14.31 17.54 -30.93
N ALA A 676 13.96 17.29 -29.65
CA ALA A 676 14.60 16.25 -28.84
C ALA A 676 13.60 15.19 -28.31
N PRO A 677 13.93 13.88 -28.36
CA PRO A 677 13.07 12.81 -27.82
C PRO A 677 12.90 12.90 -26.30
N LEU A 678 11.67 12.82 -25.78
CA LEU A 678 11.40 13.02 -24.35
C LEU A 678 12.07 11.97 -23.44
N ALA A 679 12.20 10.71 -23.86
CA ALA A 679 12.82 9.67 -23.04
C ALA A 679 14.32 9.92 -22.78
N THR A 680 15.03 10.61 -23.70
CA THR A 680 16.45 10.89 -23.53
C THR A 680 16.71 12.11 -22.65
N LEU A 681 15.70 12.94 -22.33
CA LEU A 681 15.89 14.20 -21.60
C LEU A 681 16.67 14.07 -20.28
N GLY A 682 16.41 13.02 -19.50
CA GLY A 682 17.15 12.77 -18.25
C GLY A 682 18.58 12.28 -18.51
N PHE A 683 18.77 11.42 -19.50
CA PHE A 683 20.09 10.91 -19.90
C PHE A 683 20.97 12.04 -20.46
N ASP A 684 20.41 12.95 -21.25
CA ASP A 684 21.10 14.10 -21.83
C ASP A 684 21.64 15.02 -20.74
N GLU A 685 20.87 15.23 -19.68
CA GLU A 685 21.30 16.01 -18.52
C GLU A 685 22.39 15.29 -17.72
N LEU A 686 22.24 13.98 -17.47
CA LEU A 686 23.32 13.21 -16.82
C LEU A 686 24.61 13.22 -17.64
N ARG A 687 24.54 13.18 -18.98
CA ARG A 687 25.71 13.30 -19.87
C ARG A 687 26.39 14.66 -19.71
N GLU A 688 25.61 15.72 -19.65
CA GLU A 688 26.14 17.07 -19.46
C GLU A 688 26.76 17.25 -18.06
N GLN A 689 26.14 16.69 -17.02
CA GLN A 689 26.72 16.66 -15.67
C GLN A 689 28.00 15.84 -15.60
N HIS A 690 28.06 14.68 -16.26
CA HIS A 690 29.25 13.86 -16.37
C HIS A 690 30.38 14.64 -17.06
N ARG A 691 30.07 15.31 -18.18
CA ARG A 691 31.00 16.19 -18.91
C ARG A 691 31.55 17.31 -18.03
N LEU A 692 30.69 17.99 -17.25
CA LEU A 692 31.09 19.06 -16.34
C LEU A 692 32.00 18.54 -15.23
N ARG A 693 31.70 17.38 -14.62
CA ARG A 693 32.54 16.75 -13.59
C ARG A 693 33.91 16.33 -14.10
N MET A 694 34.01 15.99 -15.39
CA MET A 694 35.27 15.63 -16.04
C MET A 694 36.17 16.84 -16.36
N GLN A 695 35.64 18.06 -16.37
CA GLN A 695 36.44 19.27 -16.50
C GLN A 695 37.21 19.51 -15.18
N ARG A 696 38.53 19.29 -15.18
CA ARG A 696 39.38 19.48 -13.99
C ARG A 696 39.35 20.96 -13.53
N GLY A 697 38.68 21.23 -12.40
CA GLY A 697 38.66 22.54 -11.74
C GLY A 697 37.85 22.50 -10.44
N ALA A 698 38.25 23.29 -9.45
CA ALA A 698 37.67 23.29 -8.10
C ALA A 698 36.16 23.64 -8.06
N GLY A 699 35.60 24.24 -9.11
CA GLY A 699 34.17 24.60 -9.22
C GLY A 699 33.28 23.65 -10.04
N SER A 700 33.85 22.61 -10.67
CA SER A 700 33.13 21.71 -11.61
C SER A 700 31.97 20.94 -10.97
N VAL A 701 32.17 20.42 -9.76
CA VAL A 701 31.14 19.69 -9.00
C VAL A 701 30.03 20.62 -8.52
N VAL A 702 30.37 21.86 -8.14
CA VAL A 702 29.41 22.88 -7.73
C VAL A 702 28.58 23.34 -8.93
N ALA A 703 29.21 23.57 -10.09
CA ALA A 703 28.53 23.92 -11.32
C ALA A 703 27.56 22.82 -11.79
N ALA A 704 27.95 21.54 -11.70
CA ALA A 704 27.07 20.42 -12.00
C ALA A 704 25.85 20.38 -11.05
N ARG A 705 26.03 20.67 -9.75
CA ARG A 705 24.92 20.76 -8.78
C ARG A 705 23.99 21.94 -9.04
N GLN A 706 24.54 23.12 -9.36
CA GLN A 706 23.73 24.30 -9.68
C GLN A 706 22.91 24.10 -10.95
N ARG A 707 23.52 23.53 -11.99
CA ARG A 707 22.83 23.17 -13.23
C ARG A 707 21.69 22.19 -12.96
N MET A 708 21.94 21.16 -12.16
CA MET A 708 20.93 20.19 -11.76
C MET A 708 19.73 20.86 -11.09
N ALA A 709 19.97 21.77 -10.14
CA ALA A 709 18.90 22.53 -9.47
C ALA A 709 18.07 23.36 -10.47
N GLN A 710 18.73 24.09 -11.37
CA GLN A 710 18.06 24.91 -12.40
C GLN A 710 17.29 24.04 -13.41
N TRP A 711 17.85 22.88 -13.79
CA TRP A 711 17.23 21.95 -14.71
C TRP A 711 15.91 21.41 -14.14
N MET A 712 15.89 21.08 -12.85
CA MET A 712 14.68 20.63 -12.14
C MET A 712 13.65 21.76 -12.05
N GLU A 713 14.07 22.95 -11.64
CA GLU A 713 13.19 24.12 -11.49
C GLU A 713 12.51 24.51 -12.81
N SER A 714 13.22 24.37 -13.94
CA SER A 714 12.72 24.76 -15.27
C SER A 714 11.67 23.82 -15.89
N ARG A 715 11.53 22.59 -15.38
CA ARG A 715 10.64 21.56 -15.98
C ARG A 715 9.42 21.21 -15.13
N GLY A 716 9.41 21.67 -13.87
CA GLY A 716 8.36 21.38 -12.93
C GLY A 716 8.31 19.91 -12.51
N ILE A 717 7.30 19.60 -11.71
CA ILE A 717 6.89 18.26 -11.33
C ILE A 717 5.46 18.04 -11.85
N GLY A 718 5.08 16.80 -12.16
CA GLY A 718 3.74 16.49 -12.70
C GLY A 718 3.79 15.45 -13.81
N GLY A 719 2.99 15.62 -14.86
CA GLY A 719 2.76 14.59 -15.87
C GLY A 719 3.93 14.32 -16.81
N LEU A 720 4.72 15.34 -17.17
CA LEU A 720 5.85 15.16 -18.09
C LEU A 720 6.98 14.31 -17.45
N PRO A 721 7.44 14.61 -16.22
CA PRO A 721 8.36 13.72 -15.49
C PRO A 721 7.85 12.27 -15.37
N LEU A 722 6.57 12.09 -15.06
CA LEU A 722 5.92 10.78 -14.97
C LEU A 722 6.02 10.02 -16.31
N LEU A 723 5.67 10.67 -17.42
CA LEU A 723 5.77 10.08 -18.76
C LEU A 723 7.21 9.67 -19.10
N ILE A 724 8.19 10.53 -18.79
CA ILE A 724 9.60 10.24 -19.06
C ILE A 724 10.08 9.06 -18.21
N ALA A 725 9.70 9.01 -16.94
CA ALA A 725 10.01 7.92 -16.03
C ALA A 725 9.43 6.59 -16.55
N ALA A 726 8.14 6.57 -16.90
CA ALA A 726 7.48 5.39 -17.46
C ALA A 726 8.13 4.92 -18.77
N LEU A 727 8.40 5.83 -19.72
CA LEU A 727 9.09 5.49 -20.98
C LEU A 727 10.48 4.92 -20.76
N ASN A 728 11.22 5.42 -19.77
CA ASN A 728 12.56 4.88 -19.47
C ASN A 728 12.49 3.45 -18.95
N LEU A 729 11.54 3.15 -18.05
CA LEU A 729 11.32 1.78 -17.56
C LEU A 729 10.91 0.83 -18.68
N VAL A 730 10.02 1.27 -19.58
CA VAL A 730 9.60 0.49 -20.76
C VAL A 730 10.77 0.22 -21.70
N ASN A 731 11.63 1.21 -21.97
CA ASN A 731 12.82 1.01 -22.80
C ASN A 731 13.82 0.03 -22.18
N VAL A 732 13.98 0.08 -20.86
CA VAL A 732 14.83 -0.88 -20.15
C VAL A 732 14.27 -2.30 -20.29
N ALA A 733 12.97 -2.48 -20.05
CA ALA A 733 12.29 -3.76 -20.22
C ALA A 733 12.46 -4.33 -21.64
N ASP A 734 12.31 -3.48 -22.66
CA ASP A 734 12.52 -3.86 -24.07
C ASP A 734 13.98 -4.23 -24.37
N SER A 735 14.94 -3.48 -23.85
CA SER A 735 16.38 -3.73 -24.03
C SER A 735 16.78 -5.13 -23.53
N ILE A 736 16.20 -5.54 -22.40
CA ILE A 736 16.48 -6.83 -21.74
C ILE A 736 15.80 -7.98 -22.46
N ARG A 737 14.53 -7.79 -22.81
CA ARG A 737 13.79 -8.74 -23.63
C ARG A 737 14.51 -8.97 -24.97
N ASN A 738 15.02 -7.91 -25.61
CA ASN A 738 15.81 -8.01 -26.83
C ASN A 738 17.14 -8.74 -26.61
N ALA A 739 17.82 -8.51 -25.48
CA ALA A 739 19.03 -9.23 -25.12
C ALA A 739 18.80 -10.73 -24.90
N GLN A 740 17.72 -11.09 -24.20
CA GLN A 740 17.30 -12.48 -24.01
C GLN A 740 16.97 -13.15 -25.35
N ARG A 741 16.23 -12.45 -26.24
CA ARG A 741 15.93 -12.95 -27.59
C ARG A 741 17.17 -13.17 -28.44
N ASP A 742 18.17 -12.30 -28.32
CA ASP A 742 19.45 -12.42 -29.03
C ASP A 742 20.38 -13.50 -28.45
N GLY A 743 19.97 -14.20 -27.38
CA GLY A 743 20.73 -15.30 -26.77
C GLY A 743 21.94 -14.85 -25.95
N VAL A 744 21.92 -13.62 -25.42
CA VAL A 744 22.97 -13.14 -24.51
C VAL A 744 22.93 -13.99 -23.23
N ASP A 745 24.08 -14.51 -22.81
CA ASP A 745 24.15 -15.31 -21.59
C ASP A 745 23.90 -14.46 -20.33
N GLN A 746 23.47 -15.11 -19.24
CA GLN A 746 23.10 -14.43 -18.00
C GLN A 746 24.28 -13.69 -17.33
N ALA A 747 25.51 -14.19 -17.50
CA ALA A 747 26.70 -13.60 -16.90
C ALA A 747 27.14 -12.31 -17.62
N ASP A 748 26.92 -12.22 -18.92
CA ASP A 748 27.14 -11.03 -19.72
C ASP A 748 25.98 -10.05 -19.60
N LEU A 749 24.75 -10.56 -19.50
CA LEU A 749 23.56 -9.75 -19.24
C LEU A 749 23.69 -9.02 -17.90
N SER A 750 24.05 -9.71 -16.81
CA SER A 750 24.28 -9.10 -15.48
C SER A 750 25.36 -8.01 -15.46
N LYS A 751 26.40 -8.11 -16.31
CA LYS A 751 27.43 -7.06 -16.41
C LYS A 751 26.89 -5.80 -17.09
N ILE A 752 26.20 -5.97 -18.22
CA ILE A 752 25.57 -4.87 -18.96
C ILE A 752 24.50 -4.20 -18.08
N ALA A 753 23.67 -5.02 -17.47
CA ALA A 753 22.62 -4.69 -16.52
C ALA A 753 23.10 -3.72 -15.46
N SER A 754 24.09 -4.11 -14.65
CA SER A 754 24.56 -3.32 -13.51
C SER A 754 24.85 -1.83 -13.81
N GLN A 755 25.31 -1.51 -15.02
CA GLN A 755 25.64 -0.14 -15.41
C GLN A 755 24.48 0.59 -16.09
N ALA A 756 23.68 -0.12 -16.88
CA ALA A 756 22.44 0.42 -17.44
C ALA A 756 21.41 0.68 -16.34
N SER A 757 21.34 -0.19 -15.31
CA SER A 757 20.64 0.00 -14.04
C SER A 757 21.05 1.29 -13.36
N TYR A 758 22.37 1.54 -13.21
CA TYR A 758 22.86 2.75 -12.55
C TYR A 758 22.43 4.01 -13.28
N ALA A 759 22.59 4.03 -14.61
CA ALA A 759 22.18 5.15 -15.44
C ALA A 759 20.66 5.38 -15.37
N SER A 760 19.87 4.31 -15.44
CA SER A 760 18.41 4.36 -15.36
C SER A 760 17.93 4.81 -13.99
N ALA A 761 18.49 4.26 -12.91
CA ALA A 761 18.23 4.68 -11.53
C ALA A 761 18.56 6.15 -11.29
N ALA A 762 19.69 6.63 -11.83
CA ALA A 762 20.06 8.03 -11.75
C ALA A 762 19.03 8.93 -12.47
N VAL A 763 18.55 8.53 -13.65
CA VAL A 763 17.49 9.28 -14.36
C VAL A 763 16.17 9.24 -13.60
N MET A 764 15.76 8.09 -13.08
CA MET A 764 14.56 7.97 -12.24
C MET A 764 14.65 8.88 -11.02
N ALA A 765 15.81 8.95 -10.38
CA ALA A 765 16.04 9.86 -9.26
C ALA A 765 15.89 11.34 -9.64
N LEU A 766 16.24 11.74 -10.88
CA LEU A 766 16.03 13.12 -11.36
C LEU A 766 14.55 13.52 -11.41
N TRP A 767 13.66 12.56 -11.67
CA TRP A 767 12.24 12.82 -11.93
C TRP A 767 11.33 12.50 -10.75
N VAL A 768 11.60 11.40 -10.05
CA VAL A 768 10.71 10.86 -9.02
C VAL A 768 10.98 11.46 -7.64
N ILE A 769 12.24 11.73 -7.28
CA ILE A 769 12.57 12.31 -5.98
C ILE A 769 11.96 13.71 -5.81
N PRO A 770 12.06 14.64 -6.80
CA PRO A 770 11.47 15.97 -6.64
C PRO A 770 9.96 15.93 -6.47
N TYR A 771 9.28 15.04 -7.21
CA TYR A 771 7.84 14.82 -7.06
C TYR A 771 7.51 14.41 -5.62
N TRP A 772 8.13 13.35 -5.08
CA TRP A 772 7.83 12.88 -3.72
C TRP A 772 8.26 13.84 -2.62
N GLN A 773 9.35 14.59 -2.81
CA GLN A 773 9.75 15.66 -1.88
C GLN A 773 8.73 16.79 -1.83
N GLN A 774 8.26 17.23 -2.99
CA GLN A 774 7.24 18.28 -3.07
C GLN A 774 5.88 17.75 -2.63
N HIS A 775 5.50 16.53 -2.99
CA HIS A 775 4.31 15.84 -2.51
C HIS A 775 4.32 15.76 -0.99
N ALA A 776 5.41 15.28 -0.37
CA ALA A 776 5.57 15.24 1.08
C ALA A 776 5.46 16.62 1.78
N ASN A 777 5.88 17.69 1.09
CA ASN A 777 5.80 19.08 1.56
C ASN A 777 4.43 19.75 1.28
N GLN A 778 3.77 19.44 0.17
CA GLN A 778 2.46 19.97 -0.28
C GLN A 778 1.27 19.22 0.30
N MET A 779 1.52 18.11 0.97
CA MET A 779 0.62 17.33 1.80
C MET A 779 0.06 18.14 3.03
N VAL A 780 -0.39 19.37 2.83
CA VAL A 780 -1.23 20.12 3.77
C VAL A 780 -2.70 20.11 3.28
N SER A 781 -2.95 20.03 1.97
CA SER A 781 -4.32 19.94 1.39
C SER A 781 -4.80 18.51 1.16
N LEU A 782 -4.06 17.66 0.41
CA LEU A 782 -4.40 16.24 0.18
C LEU A 782 -4.47 15.39 1.47
N ARG A 783 -3.88 15.88 2.56
CA ARG A 783 -3.74 15.17 3.84
C ARG A 783 -4.94 15.34 4.78
N GLY A 784 -5.96 16.13 4.47
CA GLY A 784 -7.10 16.32 5.37
C GLY A 784 -7.60 14.98 5.91
N THR A 785 -7.95 14.08 5.00
CA THR A 785 -8.50 12.77 5.33
C THR A 785 -7.47 11.81 5.96
N THR A 786 -6.32 11.53 5.34
CA THR A 786 -5.31 10.61 5.93
C THR A 786 -4.80 11.09 7.29
N ARG A 787 -4.57 12.40 7.46
CA ARG A 787 -4.12 12.99 8.74
C ARG A 787 -5.21 12.87 9.80
N LYS A 788 -6.47 13.18 9.47
CA LYS A 788 -7.63 13.01 10.36
C LYS A 788 -7.74 11.54 10.80
N ILE A 789 -7.74 10.60 9.84
CA ILE A 789 -7.81 9.14 10.10
C ILE A 789 -6.67 8.69 11.00
N THR A 790 -5.42 9.08 10.67
CA THR A 790 -4.27 8.66 11.46
C THR A 790 -4.29 9.30 12.84
N GLY A 791 -4.69 10.57 12.97
CA GLY A 791 -4.86 11.24 14.26
C GLY A 791 -5.89 10.53 15.14
N ALA A 792 -7.03 10.14 14.58
CA ALA A 792 -8.05 9.35 15.25
C ALA A 792 -7.54 7.94 15.60
N GLY A 793 -6.72 7.31 14.74
CA GLY A 793 -6.10 6.02 15.02
C GLY A 793 -5.07 6.10 16.15
N ILE A 794 -4.29 7.17 16.22
CA ILE A 794 -3.26 7.40 17.25
C ILE A 794 -3.88 7.61 18.63
N SER A 795 -4.98 8.37 18.75
CA SER A 795 -5.58 8.67 20.06
C SER A 795 -5.95 7.40 20.85
N ARG A 796 -6.23 6.30 20.15
CA ARG A 796 -6.48 4.97 20.76
C ARG A 796 -5.23 4.32 21.34
N TRP A 797 -4.05 4.56 20.75
CA TRP A 797 -2.81 3.84 21.05
C TRP A 797 -1.77 4.68 21.81
N GLN A 798 -1.86 6.01 21.72
CA GLN A 798 -0.95 6.93 22.39
C GLN A 798 -1.71 8.08 23.06
N ALA A 799 -1.50 8.24 24.36
CA ALA A 799 -1.85 9.45 25.08
C ALA A 799 -0.80 10.55 24.78
N ALA A 800 -0.73 11.00 23.54
CA ALA A 800 0.20 12.04 23.09
C ALA A 800 -0.54 13.35 22.78
N GLY A 801 0.08 14.50 23.10
CA GLY A 801 -0.49 15.81 22.77
C GLY A 801 -0.47 16.11 21.27
N GLN A 802 -1.33 17.04 20.82
CA GLN A 802 -1.54 17.36 19.40
C GLN A 802 -0.24 17.73 18.63
N ALA A 803 0.66 18.50 19.24
CA ALA A 803 1.92 18.91 18.61
C ALA A 803 2.89 17.73 18.37
N SER A 804 2.89 16.73 19.26
CA SER A 804 3.64 15.48 19.02
C SER A 804 3.03 14.67 17.88
N THR A 805 1.70 14.60 17.79
CA THR A 805 0.96 13.87 16.75
C THR A 805 1.27 14.43 15.37
N ALA A 806 1.14 15.74 15.15
CA ALA A 806 1.42 16.36 13.85
C ALA A 806 2.86 16.10 13.37
N ARG A 807 3.83 16.14 14.30
CA ARG A 807 5.24 15.84 14.01
C ARG A 807 5.45 14.38 13.61
N ILE A 808 4.81 13.44 14.30
CA ILE A 808 4.86 12.00 13.98
C ILE A 808 4.27 11.75 12.58
N LEU A 809 3.12 12.34 12.27
CA LEU A 809 2.46 12.21 10.97
C LEU A 809 3.32 12.74 9.81
N ALA A 810 3.96 13.89 10.01
CA ALA A 810 4.88 14.44 9.02
C ALA A 810 6.08 13.51 8.77
N LYS A 811 6.60 12.83 9.81
CA LYS A 811 7.68 11.85 9.66
C LYS A 811 7.23 10.59 8.94
N LEU A 812 6.09 10.03 9.32
CA LEU A 812 5.48 8.87 8.66
C LEU A 812 5.30 9.14 7.16
N SER A 813 4.75 10.31 6.83
CA SER A 813 4.54 10.70 5.44
C SER A 813 5.84 10.88 4.65
N ASN A 814 6.87 11.49 5.26
CA ASN A 814 8.19 11.61 4.64
C ASN A 814 8.83 10.24 4.40
N ARG A 815 8.61 9.29 5.31
CA ARG A 815 9.07 7.91 5.16
C ARG A 815 8.36 7.23 3.98
N VAL A 816 7.02 7.30 3.90
CA VAL A 816 6.24 6.76 2.77
C VAL A 816 6.73 7.33 1.45
N ALA A 817 6.82 8.66 1.35
CA ALA A 817 7.27 9.35 0.14
C ALA A 817 8.72 8.97 -0.25
N GLY A 818 9.63 8.90 0.72
CA GLY A 818 11.00 8.45 0.51
C GLY A 818 11.06 7.01 0.00
N MET A 819 10.30 6.11 0.60
CA MET A 819 10.27 4.69 0.19
C MET A 819 9.61 4.49 -1.18
N ALA A 820 8.54 5.22 -1.51
CA ALA A 820 7.95 5.19 -2.85
C ALA A 820 8.94 5.65 -3.92
N ALA A 821 9.70 6.72 -3.64
CA ALA A 821 10.76 7.16 -4.52
C ALA A 821 11.86 6.10 -4.69
N PHE A 822 12.29 5.46 -3.60
CA PHE A 822 13.27 4.38 -3.67
C PHE A 822 12.76 3.15 -4.42
N ALA A 823 11.49 2.79 -4.29
CA ALA A 823 10.90 1.67 -5.03
C ALA A 823 10.90 1.93 -6.54
N ALA A 824 10.52 3.13 -6.98
CA ALA A 824 10.57 3.50 -8.40
C ALA A 824 12.01 3.53 -8.96
N ILE A 825 12.97 4.00 -8.15
CA ILE A 825 14.40 3.95 -8.51
C ILE A 825 14.90 2.50 -8.56
N GLY A 826 14.50 1.68 -7.58
CA GLY A 826 14.82 0.26 -7.46
C GLY A 826 14.30 -0.56 -8.64
N ALA A 827 13.09 -0.28 -9.12
CA ALA A 827 12.54 -0.92 -10.31
C ALA A 827 13.40 -0.66 -11.57
N GLY A 828 14.04 0.50 -11.67
CA GLY A 828 15.04 0.78 -12.71
C GLY A 828 16.34 -0.03 -12.56
N VAL A 829 16.64 -0.51 -11.35
CA VAL A 829 17.79 -1.38 -11.05
C VAL A 829 17.45 -2.85 -11.28
N GLU A 830 16.36 -3.34 -10.67
CA GLU A 830 15.87 -4.72 -10.71
C GLU A 830 15.37 -5.14 -12.09
N SER A 831 15.01 -4.17 -12.92
CA SER A 831 14.64 -4.48 -14.29
C SER A 831 15.80 -5.12 -15.05
N TRP A 832 17.06 -4.88 -14.71
CA TRP A 832 18.30 -5.24 -15.42
C TRP A 832 19.06 -6.46 -14.86
#